data_AF-A0A673LBX1-F1
#
_entry.id   AF-A0A673LBX1-F1
#
_cell.length_a   1.000
_cell.length_b   1.000
_cell.length_c   1.000
_cell.angle_alpha   90.00
_cell.angle_beta   90.00
_cell.angle_gamma   90.00
#
_symmetry.space_group_name_H-M   'P 1'
#
loop_
_entity.id
_entity.type
_entity.pdbx_description
1 polymer ?
#
loop_
_entity_poly.entity_id
_entity_poly.type
_entity_poly.pdbx_seq_one_letter_code
_entity_poly.pdbx_strand_id
1 'polypeptide(L)'
;METFFPFTGEVTLVTVTLITYSRSFSIDYKNNCFQKDGKPFQYISGSIHYSRIPREYWKDRLLKMYMTGLNAIQVYVPWNFHETVQGVFNFAGDRDLEYFLNLANQTGLLVILRPGPYICAEWEMGGLPAWLLQKPNIILRSADTEYLKPASEWLAVLLTKMRPWLYQNGGNIISVQVENEYGSYFACDYNYMRHLHTVFRLFLGEDVILFTTDGNTDKEMICGTLEGLYATIDFGTDTNITAAFIRQRRFEPKGPLVNSEFYTGWLDHWGDKHASVETVKVSKMLGEMLFMGASVNMYMFEGGTNFGYWNGKSAISVYFYDYNAPLSEAGDPTDKLLAIRDVIKNFRDIPVGPMPPATPKFAYGFVTLQKVSLLDTLSPQGPVRSQYPLAFEEIKQYYGFMLYRTTLPRDVPEPTPLISPLNGIHDCAYVSVNGVYQGLMERDTALVMNVTGQQGDQLDILVENMGRVNFGSYINDKKGLLGNLILGNDVLTDWSIYPLDIDTAVANGWLQADQSGSAMEAGDGPMIYSGTLKSTGLAWDTFVKLNGWNKGQVWVNEVNLGRYWTQRGPQQTLYVPGPFLSATQPNNITVLELERAPSHRRILFMDRPHSELTMTFNMLLSHEDIELFLNHSGWFVS
;
A
#
# COMPACT_ATOMS: atom_id res chain seq x y z
N MET A 1 60.99 -20.51 60.06
CA MET A 1 59.74 -19.79 60.37
C MET A 1 59.86 -18.41 59.77
N GLU A 2 58.88 -18.06 58.95
CA GLU A 2 58.95 -17.11 57.85
C GLU A 2 59.15 -15.65 58.26
N THR A 3 59.95 -14.95 57.45
CA THR A 3 60.17 -13.50 57.46
C THR A 3 58.99 -12.77 56.82
N PHE A 4 58.38 -11.83 57.56
CA PHE A 4 57.38 -10.88 57.05
C PHE A 4 58.06 -9.66 56.41
N PHE A 5 57.71 -9.35 55.16
CA PHE A 5 57.94 -8.04 54.53
C PHE A 5 56.58 -7.34 54.36
N PRO A 6 56.45 -6.04 54.70
CA PRO A 6 55.24 -5.28 54.37
C PRO A 6 55.35 -4.73 52.95
N PHE A 7 54.43 -5.14 52.06
CA PHE A 7 54.20 -4.48 50.78
C PHE A 7 53.31 -3.25 51.02
N THR A 8 53.87 -2.05 50.85
CA THR A 8 53.10 -0.81 50.67
C THR A 8 52.80 -0.64 49.19
N GLY A 9 51.63 -1.07 48.75
CA GLY A 9 51.12 -0.77 47.40
C GLY A 9 50.31 0.53 47.44
N GLU A 10 50.78 1.57 46.74
CA GLU A 10 49.97 2.75 46.43
C GLU A 10 48.81 2.34 45.50
N VAL A 11 47.58 2.58 45.95
CA VAL A 11 46.37 2.43 45.13
C VAL A 11 46.17 3.75 44.38
N THR A 12 46.62 3.81 43.14
CA THR A 12 46.31 4.93 42.24
C THR A 12 44.86 4.81 41.80
N LEU A 13 43.98 5.63 42.38
CA LEU A 13 42.60 5.80 41.94
C LEU A 13 42.60 6.43 40.53
N VAL A 14 42.44 5.60 39.50
CA VAL A 14 42.13 6.08 38.14
C VAL A 14 40.64 6.42 38.10
N THR A 15 40.31 7.69 38.29
CA THR A 15 38.98 8.21 37.96
C THR A 15 38.80 8.16 36.45
N VAL A 16 38.13 7.11 35.97
CA VAL A 16 37.59 7.05 34.61
C VAL A 16 36.36 7.93 34.58
N THR A 17 36.52 9.19 34.16
CA THR A 17 35.38 10.05 33.82
C THR A 17 34.74 9.47 32.56
N LEU A 18 33.70 8.66 32.71
CA LEU A 18 32.81 8.30 31.61
C LEU A 18 32.14 9.60 31.12
N ILE A 19 32.70 10.21 30.08
CA ILE A 19 31.99 11.24 29.34
C ILE A 19 30.86 10.52 28.61
N THR A 20 29.69 10.45 29.25
CA THR A 20 28.46 10.05 28.58
C THR A 20 28.08 11.17 27.61
N TYR A 21 28.52 11.08 26.36
CA TYR A 21 27.93 11.90 25.32
C TYR A 21 26.46 11.53 25.22
N SER A 22 25.58 12.44 25.61
CA SER A 22 24.14 12.28 25.40
C SER A 22 23.88 12.20 23.90
N ARG A 23 23.16 11.16 23.46
CA ARG A 23 22.78 10.99 22.05
C ARG A 23 21.99 12.19 21.57
N SER A 24 22.38 12.77 20.44
CA SER A 24 21.68 13.92 19.86
C SER A 24 21.61 13.83 18.34
N PHE A 25 20.51 14.33 17.77
CA PHE A 25 20.36 14.49 16.33
C PHE A 25 19.71 15.85 16.07
N SER A 26 20.38 16.73 15.32
CA SER A 26 19.94 18.12 15.15
C SER A 26 20.30 18.66 13.76
N ILE A 27 19.70 19.80 13.40
CA ILE A 27 20.09 20.56 12.20
C ILE A 27 21.15 21.58 12.56
N ASP A 28 22.27 21.57 11.85
CA ASP A 28 23.27 22.63 11.90
C ASP A 28 23.04 23.62 10.75
N TYR A 29 22.23 24.64 11.04
CA TYR A 29 21.93 25.72 10.10
C TYR A 29 23.16 26.55 9.71
N LYS A 30 24.25 26.52 10.50
CA LYS A 30 25.46 27.26 10.15
C LYS A 30 26.23 26.56 9.03
N ASN A 31 26.33 25.23 9.12
CA ASN A 31 27.10 24.42 8.18
C ASN A 31 26.23 23.67 7.15
N ASN A 32 24.90 23.89 7.15
CA ASN A 32 23.94 23.30 6.22
C ASN A 32 23.98 21.75 6.19
N CYS A 33 24.07 21.12 7.35
CA CYS A 33 24.09 19.67 7.48
C CYS A 33 23.28 19.20 8.70
N PHE A 34 23.01 17.89 8.80
CA PHE A 34 22.60 17.31 10.07
C PHE A 34 23.83 17.12 10.96
N GLN A 35 23.61 17.12 12.28
CA GLN A 35 24.58 16.67 13.25
C GLN A 35 24.04 15.45 13.99
N LYS A 36 24.83 14.38 14.03
CA LYS A 36 24.59 13.21 14.86
C LYS A 36 25.68 13.13 15.92
N ASP A 37 25.30 13.21 17.18
CA ASP A 37 26.21 13.25 18.33
C ASP A 37 27.30 14.34 18.19
N GLY A 38 26.89 15.53 17.71
CA GLY A 38 27.76 16.68 17.48
C GLY A 38 28.68 16.61 16.25
N LYS A 39 28.56 15.55 15.43
CA LYS A 39 29.36 15.39 14.20
C LYS A 39 28.50 15.58 12.95
N PRO A 40 29.02 16.21 11.87
CA PRO A 40 28.32 16.29 10.60
C PRO A 40 27.84 14.92 10.12
N PHE A 41 26.61 14.86 9.63
CA PHE A 41 25.94 13.64 9.25
C PHE A 41 25.10 13.87 7.98
N GLN A 42 25.14 12.87 7.09
CA GLN A 42 24.34 12.78 5.88
C GLN A 42 23.70 11.40 5.88
N TYR A 43 22.36 11.33 5.80
CA TYR A 43 21.71 10.04 5.60
C TYR A 43 21.62 9.68 4.12
N ILE A 44 21.82 8.39 3.87
CA ILE A 44 21.51 7.72 2.61
C ILE A 44 20.50 6.64 2.98
N SER A 45 19.24 6.93 2.69
CA SER A 45 18.08 6.18 3.12
C SER A 45 17.42 5.46 1.95
N GLY A 46 16.69 4.39 2.26
CA GLY A 46 15.79 3.71 1.33
C GLY A 46 14.43 3.49 1.99
N SER A 47 13.36 3.63 1.21
CA SER A 47 12.00 3.38 1.70
C SER A 47 11.69 1.89 1.68
N ILE A 48 11.11 1.43 2.78
CA ILE A 48 10.62 0.06 2.97
C ILE A 48 9.32 0.14 3.77
N HIS A 49 8.27 -0.54 3.31
CA HIS A 49 6.97 -0.56 3.99
C HIS A 49 6.77 -1.93 4.66
N TYR A 50 6.87 -1.97 5.99
CA TYR A 50 6.67 -3.21 6.76
C TYR A 50 5.28 -3.83 6.53
N SER A 51 4.28 -3.01 6.20
CA SER A 51 2.92 -3.46 5.87
C SER A 51 2.81 -4.16 4.51
N ARG A 52 3.85 -4.12 3.67
CA ARG A 52 3.93 -4.75 2.34
C ARG A 52 4.85 -5.97 2.29
N ILE A 53 5.47 -6.33 3.41
CA ILE A 53 6.46 -7.40 3.51
C ILE A 53 6.09 -8.27 4.73
N PRO A 54 5.99 -9.60 4.60
CA PRO A 54 5.76 -10.47 5.74
C PRO A 54 6.83 -10.31 6.82
N ARG A 55 6.43 -10.35 8.10
CA ARG A 55 7.32 -10.14 9.26
C ARG A 55 8.56 -11.02 9.25
N GLU A 56 8.43 -12.26 8.79
CA GLU A 56 9.53 -13.23 8.69
C GLU A 56 10.66 -12.74 7.77
N TYR A 57 10.35 -11.84 6.82
CA TYR A 57 11.31 -11.30 5.88
C TYR A 57 11.87 -9.93 6.25
N TRP A 58 11.32 -9.21 7.23
CA TRP A 58 11.82 -7.89 7.60
C TRP A 58 13.33 -7.86 7.86
N LYS A 59 13.87 -8.83 8.60
CA LYS A 59 15.31 -8.90 8.88
C LYS A 59 16.15 -9.12 7.62
N ASP A 60 15.69 -9.97 6.70
CA ASP A 60 16.38 -10.21 5.44
C ASP A 60 16.45 -8.92 4.59
N ARG A 61 15.32 -8.21 4.49
CA ARG A 61 15.22 -6.98 3.71
C ARG A 61 16.10 -5.87 4.28
N LEU A 62 16.00 -5.65 5.59
CA LEU A 62 16.83 -4.69 6.31
C LEU A 62 18.32 -5.00 6.18
N LEU A 63 18.71 -6.27 6.21
CA LEU A 63 20.11 -6.64 6.03
C LEU A 63 20.60 -6.35 4.60
N LYS A 64 19.80 -6.64 3.56
CA LYS A 64 20.15 -6.29 2.17
C LYS A 64 20.30 -4.77 1.97
N MET A 65 19.38 -4.00 2.55
CA MET A 65 19.44 -2.54 2.60
C MET A 65 20.71 -2.02 3.28
N TYR A 66 21.02 -2.53 4.48
CA TYR A 66 22.25 -2.20 5.21
C TYR A 66 23.50 -2.56 4.40
N MET A 67 23.55 -3.78 3.86
CA MET A 67 24.69 -4.24 3.09
C MET A 67 24.94 -3.33 1.89
N THR A 68 23.90 -2.82 1.23
CA THR A 68 24.01 -1.87 0.10
C THR A 68 24.78 -0.59 0.47
N GLY A 69 24.84 -0.25 1.77
CA GLY A 69 25.56 0.94 2.28
C GLY A 69 24.62 2.02 2.83
N LEU A 70 23.33 1.72 2.98
CA LEU A 70 22.39 2.63 3.65
C LEU A 70 22.75 2.77 5.13
N ASN A 71 22.63 3.97 5.69
CA ASN A 71 22.69 4.20 7.15
C ASN A 71 21.31 4.46 7.76
N ALA A 72 20.28 4.62 6.95
CA ALA A 72 18.93 4.86 7.40
C ALA A 72 17.93 4.13 6.50
N ILE A 73 16.71 3.98 7.02
CA ILE A 73 15.53 3.60 6.26
C ILE A 73 14.43 4.63 6.50
N GLN A 74 13.49 4.72 5.57
CA GLN A 74 12.29 5.53 5.71
C GLN A 74 11.06 4.64 5.70
N VAL A 75 10.10 4.90 6.59
CA VAL A 75 8.94 4.04 6.77
C VAL A 75 7.68 4.85 7.05
N TYR A 76 6.60 4.53 6.30
CA TYR A 76 5.25 5.02 6.58
C TYR A 76 4.56 4.18 7.66
N VAL A 77 3.61 4.78 8.40
CA VAL A 77 2.70 4.06 9.31
C VAL A 77 1.26 4.21 8.82
N PRO A 78 0.69 3.21 8.12
CA PRO A 78 -0.69 3.31 7.63
C PRO A 78 -1.68 3.20 8.79
N TRP A 79 -2.41 4.27 9.07
CA TRP A 79 -3.37 4.32 10.18
C TRP A 79 -4.43 3.21 10.08
N ASN A 80 -5.03 3.04 8.91
CA ASN A 80 -6.03 1.99 8.66
C ASN A 80 -5.51 0.55 8.81
N PHE A 81 -4.19 0.34 8.73
CA PHE A 81 -3.56 -0.94 9.00
C PHE A 81 -3.45 -1.22 10.50
N HIS A 82 -3.51 -0.21 11.36
CA HIS A 82 -3.47 -0.38 12.81
C HIS A 82 -4.84 -0.25 13.48
N GLU A 83 -5.75 0.52 12.90
CA GLU A 83 -7.08 0.80 13.47
C GLU A 83 -8.20 0.49 12.44
N THR A 84 -8.33 -0.79 12.09
CA THR A 84 -9.36 -1.26 11.14
C THR A 84 -10.79 -1.07 11.67
N VAL A 85 -10.94 -1.01 12.99
CA VAL A 85 -12.18 -0.67 13.69
C VAL A 85 -11.87 0.49 14.62
N GLN A 86 -12.69 1.54 14.58
CA GLN A 86 -12.50 2.74 15.41
C GLN A 86 -12.35 2.36 16.90
N GLY A 87 -11.28 2.86 17.52
CA GLY A 87 -10.88 2.62 18.90
C GLY A 87 -10.14 1.30 19.15
N VAL A 88 -9.94 0.45 18.14
CA VAL A 88 -9.30 -0.87 18.27
C VAL A 88 -7.97 -0.90 17.54
N PHE A 89 -6.89 -0.76 18.30
CA PHE A 89 -5.53 -0.71 17.77
C PHE A 89 -4.85 -2.08 17.78
N ASN A 90 -4.24 -2.47 16.67
CA ASN A 90 -3.48 -3.71 16.53
C ASN A 90 -2.02 -3.43 16.14
N PHE A 91 -1.09 -3.87 16.99
CA PHE A 91 0.36 -3.81 16.79
C PHE A 91 1.02 -5.20 16.93
N ALA A 92 0.29 -6.27 16.63
CA ALA A 92 0.79 -7.65 16.70
C ALA A 92 1.07 -8.22 15.30
N GLY A 93 1.88 -9.30 15.21
CA GLY A 93 2.19 -9.97 13.94
C GLY A 93 2.86 -9.02 12.94
N ASP A 94 2.35 -8.98 11.71
CA ASP A 94 2.80 -8.07 10.64
C ASP A 94 2.54 -6.58 10.93
N ARG A 95 1.81 -6.25 12.01
CA ARG A 95 1.53 -4.88 12.46
C ARG A 95 2.48 -4.43 13.59
N ASP A 96 3.49 -5.23 13.93
CA ASP A 96 4.41 -4.96 15.03
C ASP A 96 5.53 -3.98 14.65
N LEU A 97 5.17 -2.69 14.58
CA LEU A 97 6.11 -1.60 14.24
C LEU A 97 7.27 -1.50 15.23
N GLU A 98 7.03 -1.72 16.53
CA GLU A 98 8.10 -1.65 17.54
C GLU A 98 9.14 -2.76 17.31
N TYR A 99 8.70 -3.98 16.95
CA TYR A 99 9.62 -5.04 16.54
C TYR A 99 10.36 -4.72 15.23
N PHE A 100 9.69 -4.11 14.24
CA PHE A 100 10.36 -3.66 13.01
C PHE A 100 11.46 -2.64 13.31
N LEU A 101 11.18 -1.62 14.14
CA LEU A 101 12.16 -0.62 14.58
C LEU A 101 13.33 -1.27 15.34
N ASN A 102 13.04 -2.26 16.18
CA ASN A 102 14.06 -3.05 16.87
C ASN A 102 14.97 -3.79 15.89
N LEU A 103 14.42 -4.44 14.86
CA LEU A 103 15.21 -5.12 13.83
C LEU A 103 16.09 -4.14 13.05
N ALA A 104 15.56 -2.97 12.70
CA ALA A 104 16.35 -1.91 12.05
C ALA A 104 17.51 -1.46 12.95
N ASN A 105 17.25 -1.26 14.24
CA ASN A 105 18.27 -0.88 15.23
C ASN A 105 19.35 -1.95 15.38
N GLN A 106 18.96 -3.23 15.49
CA GLN A 106 19.90 -4.37 15.56
C GLN A 106 20.75 -4.51 14.30
N THR A 107 20.20 -4.14 13.15
CA THR A 107 20.92 -4.14 11.87
C THR A 107 21.89 -2.95 11.75
N GLY A 108 21.73 -1.92 12.60
CA GLY A 108 22.54 -0.70 12.58
C GLY A 108 21.99 0.40 11.68
N LEU A 109 20.69 0.36 11.39
CA LEU A 109 19.98 1.35 10.57
C LEU A 109 19.24 2.36 11.45
N LEU A 110 19.40 3.64 11.11
CA LEU A 110 18.57 4.73 11.62
C LEU A 110 17.21 4.74 10.90
N VAL A 111 16.23 5.47 11.44
CA VAL A 111 14.87 5.51 10.91
C VAL A 111 14.42 6.96 10.72
N ILE A 112 13.90 7.25 9.53
CA ILE A 112 13.07 8.40 9.24
C ILE A 112 11.61 7.92 9.28
N LEU A 113 10.86 8.35 10.29
CA LEU A 113 9.49 7.89 10.51
C LEU A 113 8.49 8.82 9.83
N ARG A 114 7.51 8.26 9.12
CA ARG A 114 6.44 9.01 8.46
C ARG A 114 5.07 8.53 8.95
N PRO A 115 4.62 9.00 10.12
CA PRO A 115 3.44 8.48 10.80
C PRO A 115 2.10 9.01 10.26
N GLY A 116 2.10 9.89 9.25
CA GLY A 116 0.90 10.45 8.66
C GLY A 116 0.31 11.62 9.47
N PRO A 117 -1.04 11.70 9.64
CA PRO A 117 -2.00 10.59 9.61
C PRO A 117 -2.42 10.12 8.20
N TYR A 118 -2.23 10.95 7.17
CA TYR A 118 -2.33 10.56 5.76
C TYR A 118 -0.92 10.30 5.20
N ILE A 119 -0.77 9.26 4.37
CA ILE A 119 0.52 8.81 3.83
C ILE A 119 0.56 8.66 2.30
N CYS A 120 -0.55 8.84 1.58
CA CYS A 120 -0.63 8.54 0.14
C CYS A 120 -0.21 7.09 -0.20
N ALA A 121 1.03 6.91 -0.65
CA ALA A 121 1.77 5.65 -0.77
C ALA A 121 1.14 4.57 -1.65
N GLU A 122 0.24 4.91 -2.58
CA GLU A 122 -0.58 3.97 -3.36
C GLU A 122 -1.25 2.92 -2.46
N TRP A 123 -1.62 3.35 -1.26
CA TRP A 123 -2.21 2.54 -0.22
C TRP A 123 -3.66 2.94 -0.04
N GLU A 124 -4.52 1.97 0.28
CA GLU A 124 -5.94 2.15 0.53
C GLU A 124 -6.25 3.46 1.28
N MET A 125 -6.99 4.36 0.61
CA MET A 125 -7.42 5.67 1.13
C MET A 125 -6.28 6.56 1.68
N GLY A 126 -5.06 6.40 1.16
CA GLY A 126 -3.89 7.12 1.65
C GLY A 126 -3.54 6.80 3.10
N GLY A 127 -3.88 5.60 3.57
CA GLY A 127 -3.70 5.15 4.95
C GLY A 127 -4.81 5.60 5.91
N LEU A 128 -5.77 6.42 5.47
CA LEU A 128 -6.89 6.85 6.32
C LEU A 128 -7.89 5.70 6.53
N PRO A 129 -8.47 5.52 7.73
CA PRO A 129 -9.49 4.51 7.93
C PRO A 129 -10.83 4.88 7.28
N ALA A 130 -11.41 3.92 6.54
CA ALA A 130 -12.68 4.10 5.85
C ALA A 130 -13.86 4.40 6.78
N TRP A 131 -13.78 4.01 8.07
CA TRP A 131 -14.82 4.33 9.04
C TRP A 131 -14.99 5.83 9.27
N LEU A 132 -14.01 6.67 8.91
CA LEU A 132 -14.14 8.13 8.89
C LEU A 132 -15.29 8.59 7.97
N LEU A 133 -15.55 7.87 6.87
CA LEU A 133 -16.57 8.21 5.88
C LEU A 133 -18.00 7.88 6.33
N GLN A 134 -18.19 7.27 7.51
CA GLN A 134 -19.50 7.22 8.15
C GLN A 134 -20.01 8.61 8.50
N LYS A 135 -19.11 9.59 8.67
CA LYS A 135 -19.47 10.98 8.89
C LYS A 135 -19.81 11.65 7.57
N PRO A 136 -21.07 12.07 7.36
CA PRO A 136 -21.44 12.74 6.13
C PRO A 136 -20.70 14.09 6.04
N ASN A 137 -20.29 14.45 4.83
CA ASN A 137 -19.62 15.73 4.51
C ASN A 137 -18.28 15.96 5.22
N ILE A 138 -17.63 14.92 5.76
CA ILE A 138 -16.30 15.02 6.36
C ILE A 138 -15.29 15.59 5.36
N ILE A 139 -14.52 16.59 5.78
CA ILE A 139 -13.40 17.12 5.01
C ILE A 139 -12.12 16.53 5.58
N LEU A 140 -11.63 15.47 4.94
CA LEU A 140 -10.38 14.82 5.31
C LEU A 140 -9.20 15.79 5.19
N ARG A 141 -8.13 15.55 5.95
CA ARG A 141 -6.88 16.35 5.93
C ARG A 141 -7.15 17.87 6.11
N SER A 142 -8.05 18.21 7.03
CA SER A 142 -8.42 19.59 7.36
C SER A 142 -8.66 19.77 8.87
N ALA A 143 -9.00 20.98 9.30
CA ALA A 143 -9.38 21.27 10.67
C ALA A 143 -10.83 20.87 11.01
N ASP A 144 -11.54 20.14 10.14
CA ASP A 144 -12.82 19.52 10.44
C ASP A 144 -12.71 18.67 11.71
N THR A 145 -13.51 18.98 12.73
CA THR A 145 -13.45 18.32 14.03
C THR A 145 -13.77 16.83 13.97
N GLU A 146 -14.61 16.40 13.01
CA GLU A 146 -14.95 14.98 12.83
C GLU A 146 -13.78 14.18 12.23
N TYR A 147 -12.82 14.84 11.59
CA TYR A 147 -11.56 14.25 11.14
C TYR A 147 -10.42 14.47 12.15
N LEU A 148 -10.25 15.70 12.62
CA LEU A 148 -9.10 16.13 13.41
C LEU A 148 -9.06 15.41 14.76
N LYS A 149 -10.21 15.18 15.39
CA LYS A 149 -10.31 14.46 16.66
C LYS A 149 -9.81 13.01 16.55
N PRO A 150 -10.37 12.14 15.68
CA PRO A 150 -9.88 10.78 15.54
C PRO A 150 -8.42 10.73 15.06
N ALA A 151 -7.99 11.63 14.17
CA ALA A 151 -6.59 11.71 13.75
C ALA A 151 -5.65 12.01 14.94
N SER A 152 -6.06 12.89 15.85
CA SER A 152 -5.30 13.22 17.05
C SER A 152 -5.27 12.05 18.04
N GLU A 153 -6.37 11.31 18.20
CA GLU A 153 -6.45 10.13 19.05
C GLU A 153 -5.54 9.01 18.53
N TRP A 154 -5.53 8.77 17.22
CA TRP A 154 -4.60 7.86 16.57
C TRP A 154 -3.13 8.25 16.81
N LEU A 155 -2.79 9.51 16.51
CA LEU A 155 -1.43 10.01 16.70
C LEU A 155 -1.01 9.95 18.17
N ALA A 156 -1.91 10.22 19.12
CA ALA A 156 -1.60 10.06 20.54
C ALA A 156 -1.17 8.62 20.88
N VAL A 157 -1.89 7.62 20.37
CA VAL A 157 -1.54 6.20 20.57
C VAL A 157 -0.20 5.88 19.91
N LEU A 158 -0.05 6.21 18.64
CA LEU A 158 1.16 5.89 17.87
C LEU A 158 2.39 6.62 18.44
N LEU A 159 2.34 7.94 18.58
CA LEU A 159 3.50 8.75 18.98
C LEU A 159 3.96 8.44 20.40
N THR A 160 3.05 8.06 21.30
CA THR A 160 3.42 7.54 22.63
C THR A 160 4.30 6.29 22.51
N LYS A 161 3.96 5.37 21.60
CA LYS A 161 4.78 4.17 21.32
C LYS A 161 6.09 4.51 20.63
N MET A 162 6.14 5.56 19.81
CA MET A 162 7.34 5.95 19.07
C MET A 162 8.34 6.75 19.92
N ARG A 163 7.90 7.41 20.99
CA ARG A 163 8.77 8.24 21.84
C ARG A 163 10.02 7.50 22.37
N PRO A 164 9.95 6.27 22.90
CA PRO A 164 11.15 5.53 23.33
C PRO A 164 12.12 5.21 22.18
N TRP A 165 11.61 5.15 20.95
CA TRP A 165 12.41 4.86 19.76
C TRP A 165 13.11 6.09 19.16
N LEU A 166 12.86 7.29 19.69
CA LEU A 166 13.59 8.50 19.32
C LEU A 166 15.08 8.38 19.64
N TYR A 167 15.93 8.92 18.77
CA TYR A 167 17.38 8.80 18.85
C TYR A 167 17.95 9.35 20.17
N GLN A 168 17.41 10.48 20.65
CA GLN A 168 17.77 11.08 21.94
C GLN A 168 17.33 10.24 23.15
N ASN A 169 16.35 9.36 22.98
CA ASN A 169 15.85 8.44 24.01
C ASN A 169 16.50 7.05 23.94
N GLY A 170 17.50 6.87 23.07
CA GLY A 170 18.25 5.62 22.92
C GLY A 170 17.77 4.71 21.78
N GLY A 171 16.68 5.05 21.09
CA GLY A 171 16.22 4.35 19.89
C GLY A 171 16.95 4.77 18.62
N ASN A 172 16.36 4.55 17.44
CA ASN A 172 16.99 4.79 16.15
C ASN A 172 16.23 5.78 15.24
N ILE A 173 15.11 6.37 15.68
CA ILE A 173 14.35 7.38 14.93
C ILE A 173 15.04 8.74 15.02
N ILE A 174 15.52 9.26 13.90
CA ILE A 174 16.28 10.53 13.82
C ILE A 174 15.44 11.74 13.39
N SER A 175 14.37 11.51 12.63
CA SER A 175 13.44 12.55 12.20
C SER A 175 12.06 11.96 11.97
N VAL A 176 11.04 12.82 12.07
CA VAL A 176 9.63 12.42 11.94
C VAL A 176 8.90 13.40 11.01
N GLN A 177 8.29 12.88 9.95
CA GLN A 177 7.50 13.69 9.03
C GLN A 177 6.15 14.03 9.67
N VAL A 178 5.64 15.24 9.43
CA VAL A 178 4.29 15.66 9.79
C VAL A 178 3.47 15.77 8.52
N GLU A 179 2.35 15.03 8.44
CA GLU A 179 1.55 14.92 7.21
C GLU A 179 2.35 14.31 6.04
N ASN A 180 1.84 14.41 4.81
CA ASN A 180 2.50 13.99 3.58
C ASN A 180 2.01 14.79 2.37
N GLU A 181 2.89 15.55 1.71
CA GLU A 181 2.60 16.32 0.50
C GLU A 181 1.30 17.13 0.66
N TYR A 182 1.20 17.87 1.76
CA TYR A 182 0.00 18.66 2.05
C TYR A 182 -0.19 19.78 1.03
N GLY A 183 0.90 20.24 0.43
CA GLY A 183 0.94 21.19 -0.67
C GLY A 183 0.15 20.78 -1.90
N SER A 184 0.04 19.48 -2.16
CA SER A 184 -0.71 18.93 -3.30
C SER A 184 -2.20 18.73 -2.97
N TYR A 185 -2.61 18.98 -1.72
CA TYR A 185 -4.01 18.90 -1.29
C TYR A 185 -4.73 20.25 -1.39
N PHE A 186 -5.98 20.23 -1.86
CA PHE A 186 -6.71 21.45 -2.18
C PHE A 186 -7.02 22.35 -0.98
N ALA A 187 -7.10 21.78 0.24
CA ALA A 187 -7.59 22.50 1.41
C ALA A 187 -6.65 23.62 1.88
N CYS A 188 -5.33 23.42 1.78
CA CYS A 188 -4.31 24.38 2.23
C CYS A 188 -4.60 24.94 3.64
N ASP A 189 -5.05 24.07 4.56
CA ASP A 189 -5.50 24.46 5.90
C ASP A 189 -4.32 24.47 6.90
N TYR A 190 -3.79 25.66 7.17
CA TYR A 190 -2.72 25.82 8.16
C TYR A 190 -3.17 25.58 9.61
N ASN A 191 -4.47 25.63 9.94
CA ASN A 191 -4.92 25.30 11.28
C ASN A 191 -4.77 23.81 11.55
N TYR A 192 -5.05 22.98 10.53
CA TYR A 192 -4.76 21.56 10.56
C TYR A 192 -3.26 21.30 10.75
N MET A 193 -2.40 21.89 9.91
CA MET A 193 -0.95 21.68 10.02
C MET A 193 -0.37 22.13 11.37
N ARG A 194 -0.81 23.28 11.91
CA ARG A 194 -0.40 23.75 13.24
C ARG A 194 -0.89 22.82 14.36
N HIS A 195 -2.10 22.29 14.22
CA HIS A 195 -2.64 21.31 15.17
C HIS A 195 -1.80 20.04 15.18
N LEU A 196 -1.47 19.48 14.00
CA LEU A 196 -0.58 18.33 13.90
C LEU A 196 0.80 18.61 14.51
N HIS A 197 1.42 19.75 14.17
CA HIS A 197 2.68 20.15 14.80
C HIS A 197 2.60 20.15 16.34
N THR A 198 1.51 20.71 16.89
CA THR A 198 1.28 20.74 18.35
C THR A 198 1.13 19.32 18.93
N VAL A 199 0.36 18.44 18.29
CA VAL A 199 0.21 17.05 18.73
C VAL A 199 1.55 16.32 18.71
N PHE A 200 2.34 16.48 17.66
CA PHE A 200 3.65 15.83 17.57
C PHE A 200 4.61 16.32 18.65
N ARG A 201 4.68 17.63 18.89
CA ARG A 201 5.49 18.20 19.98
C ARG A 201 5.06 17.71 21.35
N LEU A 202 3.74 17.64 21.60
CA LEU A 202 3.20 17.14 22.86
C LEU A 202 3.69 15.72 23.19
N PHE A 203 3.71 14.81 22.21
CA PHE A 203 4.05 13.41 22.44
C PHE A 203 5.55 13.09 22.26
N LEU A 204 6.24 13.75 21.34
CA LEU A 204 7.64 13.46 21.00
C LEU A 204 8.66 14.40 21.68
N GLY A 205 8.21 15.55 22.17
CA GLY A 205 9.06 16.60 22.74
C GLY A 205 9.68 17.52 21.68
N GLU A 206 10.54 18.42 22.16
CA GLU A 206 11.10 19.52 21.35
C GLU A 206 12.36 19.12 20.56
N ASP A 207 13.08 18.08 20.99
CA ASP A 207 14.41 17.77 20.43
C ASP A 207 14.37 17.05 19.08
N VAL A 208 13.30 16.27 18.79
CA VAL A 208 13.20 15.55 17.52
C VAL A 208 13.01 16.52 16.37
N ILE A 209 13.69 16.26 15.24
CA ILE A 209 13.47 17.00 14.02
C ILE A 209 12.12 16.58 13.44
N LEU A 210 11.20 17.53 13.39
CA LEU A 210 9.96 17.41 12.63
C LEU A 210 10.13 18.08 11.27
N PHE A 211 9.62 17.45 10.21
CA PHE A 211 9.79 17.94 8.84
C PHE A 211 8.53 17.72 7.99
N THR A 212 8.42 18.42 6.87
CA THR A 212 7.42 18.18 5.83
C THR A 212 8.09 17.80 4.51
N THR A 213 7.37 17.11 3.63
CA THR A 213 7.81 16.78 2.28
C THR A 213 6.71 17.18 1.32
N ASP A 214 7.08 17.91 0.28
CA ASP A 214 6.17 18.38 -0.76
C ASP A 214 6.87 18.37 -2.13
N GLY A 215 6.04 18.23 -3.16
CA GLY A 215 6.47 18.30 -4.55
C GLY A 215 7.24 19.58 -4.87
N ASN A 216 8.11 19.48 -5.88
CA ASN A 216 9.06 20.53 -6.20
C ASN A 216 8.43 21.73 -6.95
N THR A 217 7.22 22.19 -6.62
CA THR A 217 6.62 23.41 -7.16
C THR A 217 6.43 24.48 -6.08
N ASP A 218 6.42 25.76 -6.47
CA ASP A 218 6.21 26.85 -5.51
C ASP A 218 4.80 26.75 -4.87
N LYS A 219 3.79 26.28 -5.61
CA LYS A 219 2.43 26.09 -5.13
C LYS A 219 2.38 25.05 -3.99
N GLU A 220 2.98 23.90 -4.21
CA GLU A 220 2.98 22.80 -3.23
C GLU A 220 3.77 23.22 -1.99
N MET A 221 4.97 23.77 -2.17
CA MET A 221 5.79 24.24 -1.06
C MET A 221 5.10 25.34 -0.22
N ILE A 222 4.33 26.23 -0.83
CA ILE A 222 3.57 27.25 -0.09
C ILE A 222 2.58 26.58 0.88
N CYS A 223 1.73 25.69 0.40
CA CYS A 223 0.68 25.09 1.22
C CYS A 223 1.18 23.98 2.16
N GLY A 224 2.30 23.33 1.84
CA GLY A 224 2.86 22.23 2.62
C GLY A 224 3.88 22.64 3.70
N THR A 225 4.52 23.80 3.56
CA THR A 225 5.51 24.29 4.54
C THR A 225 4.85 24.96 5.75
N LEU A 226 5.39 24.72 6.95
CA LEU A 226 4.99 25.39 8.17
C LEU A 226 6.21 25.74 9.03
N GLU A 227 6.25 26.95 9.58
CA GLU A 227 7.28 27.35 10.55
C GLU A 227 7.34 26.38 11.74
N GLY A 228 8.56 25.95 12.11
CA GLY A 228 8.80 24.95 13.15
C GLY A 228 8.91 23.50 12.63
N LEU A 229 8.57 23.28 11.36
CA LEU A 229 8.81 22.04 10.63
C LEU A 229 9.84 22.30 9.54
N TYR A 230 10.89 21.48 9.45
CA TYR A 230 11.90 21.65 8.41
C TYR A 230 11.34 21.27 7.03
N ALA A 231 11.38 22.17 6.04
CA ALA A 231 10.83 21.88 4.72
C ALA A 231 11.80 21.06 3.85
N THR A 232 11.33 19.90 3.39
CA THR A 232 12.03 19.04 2.42
C THR A 232 11.24 18.93 1.13
N ILE A 233 11.87 18.40 0.08
CA ILE A 233 11.23 18.22 -1.23
C ILE A 233 11.35 16.77 -1.68
N ASP A 234 10.53 16.39 -2.66
CA ASP A 234 10.69 15.16 -3.44
C ASP A 234 10.87 15.46 -4.94
N PHE A 235 11.50 14.52 -5.65
CA PHE A 235 11.61 14.51 -7.11
C PHE A 235 12.29 13.24 -7.64
N GLY A 236 11.93 12.85 -8.86
CA GLY A 236 12.51 11.70 -9.59
C GLY A 236 13.56 12.07 -10.63
N THR A 237 13.93 11.08 -11.45
CA THR A 237 15.09 11.16 -12.37
C THR A 237 14.99 12.17 -13.52
N ASP A 238 13.79 12.64 -13.85
CA ASP A 238 13.60 13.59 -14.96
C ASP A 238 13.58 15.07 -14.51
N THR A 239 13.91 15.32 -13.24
CA THR A 239 14.00 16.66 -12.66
C THR A 239 15.42 17.25 -12.74
N ASN A 240 15.53 18.56 -12.93
CA ASN A 240 16.80 19.28 -12.75
C ASN A 240 17.11 19.45 -11.25
N ILE A 241 18.13 18.72 -10.75
CA ILE A 241 18.52 18.70 -9.33
C ILE A 241 18.79 20.12 -8.78
N THR A 242 19.54 20.93 -9.51
CA THR A 242 19.89 22.30 -9.08
C THR A 242 18.65 23.15 -8.92
N ALA A 243 17.72 23.08 -9.87
CA ALA A 243 16.47 23.83 -9.79
C ALA A 243 15.60 23.36 -8.59
N ALA A 244 15.54 22.05 -8.35
CA ALA A 244 14.82 21.49 -7.21
C ALA A 244 15.39 21.98 -5.87
N PHE A 245 16.71 21.89 -5.66
CA PHE A 245 17.32 22.34 -4.41
C PHE A 245 17.37 23.87 -4.25
N ILE A 246 17.42 24.64 -5.36
CA ILE A 246 17.19 26.09 -5.30
C ILE A 246 15.80 26.39 -4.74
N ARG A 247 14.80 25.58 -5.11
CA ARG A 247 13.44 25.73 -4.58
C ARG A 247 13.38 25.39 -3.10
N GLN A 248 13.96 24.27 -2.66
CA GLN A 248 14.07 23.98 -1.22
C GLN A 248 14.71 25.17 -0.46
N ARG A 249 15.78 25.75 -1.00
CA ARG A 249 16.48 26.90 -0.40
C ARG A 249 15.64 28.18 -0.27
N ARG A 250 14.52 28.31 -1.00
CA ARG A 250 13.59 29.44 -0.81
C ARG A 250 12.81 29.33 0.49
N PHE A 251 12.47 28.10 0.88
CA PHE A 251 11.69 27.80 2.08
C PHE A 251 12.59 27.47 3.27
N GLU A 252 13.77 26.89 3.02
CA GLU A 252 14.82 26.61 4.00
C GLU A 252 16.16 27.21 3.54
N PRO A 253 16.39 28.52 3.74
CA PRO A 253 17.62 29.20 3.32
C PRO A 253 18.91 28.61 3.91
N LYS A 254 18.78 27.89 5.03
CA LYS A 254 19.86 27.22 5.74
C LYS A 254 19.42 25.82 6.17
N GLY A 255 20.38 24.94 6.45
CA GLY A 255 20.13 23.54 6.80
C GLY A 255 20.44 22.56 5.66
N PRO A 256 20.33 21.26 5.88
CA PRO A 256 20.67 20.22 4.91
C PRO A 256 19.78 20.26 3.66
N LEU A 257 20.37 20.04 2.49
CA LEU A 257 19.58 19.68 1.31
C LEU A 257 19.00 18.28 1.51
N VAL A 258 17.72 18.11 1.20
CA VAL A 258 17.01 16.85 1.42
C VAL A 258 16.08 16.56 0.24
N ASN A 259 16.30 15.40 -0.39
CA ASN A 259 15.27 14.76 -1.21
C ASN A 259 14.67 13.59 -0.42
N SER A 260 13.46 13.78 0.08
CA SER A 260 12.76 12.82 0.95
C SER A 260 12.09 11.68 0.17
N GLU A 261 11.85 11.86 -1.12
CA GLU A 261 11.43 10.78 -2.03
C GLU A 261 12.12 10.91 -3.39
N PHE A 262 13.28 10.28 -3.51
CA PHE A 262 13.96 10.10 -4.78
C PHE A 262 13.43 8.85 -5.49
N TYR A 263 12.61 9.07 -6.53
CA TYR A 263 11.92 8.00 -7.24
C TYR A 263 12.89 7.08 -8.02
N THR A 264 13.10 5.85 -7.54
CA THR A 264 13.98 4.84 -8.17
C THR A 264 13.31 4.05 -9.29
N GLY A 265 12.02 4.28 -9.48
CA GLY A 265 11.05 3.49 -10.21
C GLY A 265 9.70 4.21 -10.17
N TRP A 266 8.59 3.52 -10.41
CA TRP A 266 7.27 4.14 -10.35
C TRP A 266 6.16 3.11 -10.09
N LEU A 267 4.99 3.60 -9.70
CA LEU A 267 3.77 2.80 -9.49
C LEU A 267 3.18 2.30 -10.82
N ASP A 268 2.43 1.19 -10.74
CA ASP A 268 1.73 0.58 -11.86
C ASP A 268 0.21 0.69 -11.74
N HIS A 269 -0.49 0.71 -12.87
CA HIS A 269 -1.94 0.57 -12.92
C HIS A 269 -2.37 -0.63 -13.76
N TRP A 270 -3.53 -1.21 -13.43
CA TRP A 270 -4.12 -2.23 -14.31
C TRP A 270 -4.46 -1.65 -15.70
N GLY A 271 -4.01 -2.31 -16.76
CA GLY A 271 -4.19 -1.88 -18.15
C GLY A 271 -3.01 -1.10 -18.73
N ASP A 272 -2.10 -0.62 -17.88
CA ASP A 272 -0.90 0.11 -18.32
C ASP A 272 0.28 -0.84 -18.58
N LYS A 273 1.34 -0.33 -19.22
CA LYS A 273 2.63 -1.01 -19.28
C LYS A 273 3.33 -0.91 -17.91
N HIS A 274 4.02 -1.98 -17.50
CA HIS A 274 4.86 -1.95 -16.30
C HIS A 274 5.85 -0.77 -16.33
N ALA A 275 5.78 0.07 -15.30
CA ALA A 275 6.60 1.24 -15.15
C ALA A 275 8.04 0.85 -14.78
N SER A 276 9.00 1.51 -15.41
CA SER A 276 10.41 1.25 -15.15
C SER A 276 11.23 2.52 -15.29
N VAL A 277 12.28 2.62 -14.48
CA VAL A 277 13.25 3.72 -14.52
C VAL A 277 14.63 3.13 -14.70
N GLU A 278 15.39 3.65 -15.66
CA GLU A 278 16.70 3.12 -16.02
C GLU A 278 17.70 3.21 -14.86
N THR A 279 18.40 2.10 -14.60
CA THR A 279 19.43 2.00 -13.57
C THR A 279 20.48 3.12 -13.65
N VAL A 280 20.90 3.49 -14.87
CA VAL A 280 21.90 4.53 -15.10
C VAL A 280 21.40 5.92 -14.70
N LYS A 281 20.13 6.24 -14.96
CA LYS A 281 19.53 7.51 -14.51
C LYS A 281 19.51 7.59 -12.99
N VAL A 282 19.07 6.50 -12.34
CA VAL A 282 18.99 6.43 -10.88
C VAL A 282 20.38 6.58 -10.23
N SER A 283 21.36 5.80 -10.67
CA SER A 283 22.70 5.80 -10.09
C SER A 283 23.43 7.13 -10.32
N LYS A 284 23.31 7.72 -11.51
CA LYS A 284 23.90 9.03 -11.83
C LYS A 284 23.32 10.13 -10.94
N MET A 285 21.99 10.24 -10.87
CA MET A 285 21.33 11.29 -10.09
C MET A 285 21.62 11.14 -8.58
N LEU A 286 21.66 9.90 -8.07
CA LEU A 286 22.09 9.62 -6.71
C LEU A 286 23.50 10.17 -6.45
N GLY A 287 24.47 9.86 -7.33
CA GLY A 287 25.84 10.33 -7.19
C GLY A 287 25.94 11.87 -7.20
N GLU A 288 25.18 12.53 -8.05
CA GLU A 288 25.11 14.01 -8.12
C GLU A 288 24.56 14.60 -6.81
N MET A 289 23.46 14.05 -6.26
CA MET A 289 22.90 14.51 -4.99
C MET A 289 23.85 14.28 -3.80
N LEU A 290 24.51 13.11 -3.75
CA LEU A 290 25.48 12.82 -2.69
C LEU A 290 26.70 13.74 -2.76
N PHE A 291 27.18 14.05 -3.96
CA PHE A 291 28.28 15.01 -4.17
C PHE A 291 27.92 16.42 -3.72
N MET A 292 26.65 16.84 -3.88
CA MET A 292 26.15 18.10 -3.34
C MET A 292 26.01 18.12 -1.81
N GLY A 293 26.22 17.00 -1.13
CA GLY A 293 26.02 16.85 0.31
C GLY A 293 24.54 16.73 0.72
N ALA A 294 23.63 16.48 -0.23
CA ALA A 294 22.22 16.30 0.07
C ALA A 294 21.98 14.94 0.76
N SER A 295 21.14 14.94 1.79
CA SER A 295 20.60 13.69 2.31
C SER A 295 19.48 13.22 1.39
N VAL A 296 19.42 11.91 1.14
CA VAL A 296 18.53 11.35 0.13
C VAL A 296 17.85 10.10 0.68
N ASN A 297 16.56 9.98 0.40
CA ASN A 297 15.82 8.75 0.59
C ASN A 297 15.33 8.21 -0.76
N MET A 298 15.73 7.00 -1.11
CA MET A 298 15.29 6.30 -2.32
C MET A 298 13.89 5.71 -2.11
N TYR A 299 12.90 6.20 -2.87
CA TYR A 299 11.52 5.73 -2.82
C TYR A 299 11.17 5.01 -4.14
N MET A 300 10.89 3.71 -4.16
CA MET A 300 11.06 2.69 -3.13
C MET A 300 12.44 2.03 -3.19
N PHE A 301 12.99 1.62 -2.05
CA PHE A 301 14.16 0.73 -2.07
C PHE A 301 13.74 -0.74 -2.20
N GLU A 302 12.69 -1.14 -1.48
CA GLU A 302 11.88 -2.33 -1.74
C GLU A 302 10.42 -1.91 -1.61
N GLY A 303 9.62 -2.14 -2.65
CA GLY A 303 8.20 -1.81 -2.57
C GLY A 303 7.36 -2.91 -1.92
N GLY A 304 7.57 -4.18 -2.30
CA GLY A 304 6.83 -5.33 -1.77
C GLY A 304 5.47 -5.55 -2.46
N THR A 305 4.46 -6.00 -1.70
CA THR A 305 3.15 -6.40 -2.24
C THR A 305 2.01 -5.70 -1.51
N ASN A 306 0.98 -5.24 -2.23
CA ASN A 306 -0.30 -4.87 -1.62
C ASN A 306 -1.14 -6.14 -1.39
N PHE A 307 -0.88 -6.85 -0.28
CA PHE A 307 -1.68 -8.01 0.11
C PHE A 307 -3.14 -7.62 0.41
N GLY A 308 -4.05 -8.60 0.35
CA GLY A 308 -5.47 -8.38 0.65
C GLY A 308 -6.10 -7.29 -0.22
N TYR A 309 -6.62 -6.26 0.44
CA TYR A 309 -7.34 -5.14 -0.17
C TYR A 309 -6.60 -3.79 0.01
N TRP A 310 -5.30 -3.82 0.31
CA TRP A 310 -4.56 -2.63 0.77
C TRP A 310 -4.08 -1.69 -0.34
N ASN A 311 -4.38 -1.99 -1.59
CA ASN A 311 -4.04 -1.11 -2.69
C ASN A 311 -4.82 0.20 -2.64
N GLY A 312 -4.18 1.30 -3.02
CA GLY A 312 -4.85 2.55 -3.35
C GLY A 312 -5.37 2.58 -4.79
N LYS A 313 -5.92 3.74 -5.16
CA LYS A 313 -6.38 4.09 -6.52
C LYS A 313 -6.03 5.56 -6.80
N SER A 314 -5.59 5.86 -8.02
CA SER A 314 -5.57 7.23 -8.55
C SER A 314 -6.70 7.38 -9.59
N ALA A 315 -6.53 6.81 -10.78
CA ALA A 315 -7.60 6.57 -11.76
C ALA A 315 -7.96 5.06 -11.87
N ILE A 316 -6.95 4.19 -11.76
CA ILE A 316 -7.06 2.72 -11.72
C ILE A 316 -6.23 2.21 -10.52
N SER A 317 -6.53 1.02 -10.02
CA SER A 317 -5.90 0.42 -8.83
C SER A 317 -4.43 0.01 -9.04
N VAL A 318 -3.58 0.22 -8.03
CA VAL A 318 -2.15 -0.14 -8.00
C VAL A 318 -1.94 -1.43 -7.20
N TYR A 319 -1.67 -2.59 -7.83
CA TYR A 319 -1.81 -3.88 -7.14
C TYR A 319 -0.52 -4.57 -6.70
N PHE A 320 0.43 -4.76 -7.60
CA PHE A 320 1.78 -5.19 -7.22
C PHE A 320 2.65 -3.95 -7.03
N TYR A 321 3.52 -4.00 -6.04
CA TYR A 321 4.35 -2.85 -5.67
C TYR A 321 5.84 -3.19 -5.82
N ASP A 322 6.20 -3.93 -6.88
CA ASP A 322 7.61 -4.15 -7.26
C ASP A 322 8.33 -2.82 -7.49
N TYR A 323 7.59 -1.85 -8.07
CA TYR A 323 8.02 -0.48 -8.30
C TYR A 323 9.22 -0.35 -9.25
N ASN A 324 9.71 -1.45 -9.84
CA ASN A 324 11.03 -1.51 -10.45
C ASN A 324 12.14 -1.05 -9.47
N ALA A 325 11.98 -1.37 -8.19
CA ALA A 325 12.86 -0.95 -7.10
C ALA A 325 14.22 -1.69 -7.13
N PRO A 326 15.23 -1.19 -6.39
CA PRO A 326 16.51 -1.87 -6.22
C PRO A 326 16.40 -3.30 -5.68
N LEU A 327 15.48 -3.55 -4.75
CA LEU A 327 15.02 -4.88 -4.38
C LEU A 327 13.67 -5.14 -5.05
N SER A 328 13.51 -6.30 -5.71
CA SER A 328 12.24 -6.69 -6.32
C SER A 328 11.13 -6.93 -5.29
N GLU A 329 9.90 -7.17 -5.75
CA GLU A 329 8.77 -7.58 -4.91
C GLU A 329 9.10 -8.72 -3.93
N ALA A 330 9.90 -9.70 -4.37
CA ALA A 330 10.31 -10.84 -3.54
C ALA A 330 11.60 -10.59 -2.72
N GLY A 331 12.11 -9.36 -2.72
CA GLY A 331 13.34 -8.97 -2.05
C GLY A 331 14.63 -9.45 -2.75
N ASP A 332 14.58 -9.70 -4.05
CA ASP A 332 15.77 -10.16 -4.80
C ASP A 332 16.68 -8.96 -5.12
N PRO A 333 18.01 -9.05 -4.86
CA PRO A 333 18.95 -8.02 -5.29
C PRO A 333 19.01 -7.90 -6.83
N THR A 334 18.78 -6.70 -7.35
CA THR A 334 18.81 -6.42 -8.80
C THR A 334 20.12 -5.73 -9.23
N ASP A 335 20.34 -5.63 -10.55
CA ASP A 335 21.44 -4.81 -11.10
C ASP A 335 21.36 -3.34 -10.65
N LYS A 336 20.15 -2.82 -10.41
CA LYS A 336 19.93 -1.47 -9.89
C LYS A 336 20.48 -1.31 -8.48
N LEU A 337 20.28 -2.30 -7.61
CA LEU A 337 20.87 -2.31 -6.27
C LEU A 337 22.39 -2.33 -6.33
N LEU A 338 22.97 -3.15 -7.20
CA LEU A 338 24.43 -3.23 -7.34
C LEU A 338 25.01 -1.88 -7.82
N ALA A 339 24.39 -1.24 -8.80
CA ALA A 339 24.80 0.09 -9.26
C ALA A 339 24.69 1.17 -8.16
N ILE A 340 23.62 1.14 -7.36
CA ILE A 340 23.45 2.05 -6.21
C ILE A 340 24.53 1.80 -5.16
N ARG A 341 24.83 0.53 -4.84
CA ARG A 341 25.92 0.14 -3.92
C ARG A 341 27.25 0.72 -4.37
N ASP A 342 27.56 0.61 -5.67
CA ASP A 342 28.81 1.11 -6.24
C ASP A 342 28.92 2.64 -6.16
N VAL A 343 27.81 3.36 -6.32
CA VAL A 343 27.77 4.81 -6.10
C VAL A 343 28.05 5.14 -4.64
N ILE A 344 27.33 4.51 -3.70
CA ILE A 344 27.46 4.79 -2.26
C ILE A 344 28.88 4.54 -1.75
N LYS A 345 29.55 3.51 -2.27
CA LYS A 345 30.94 3.16 -1.93
C LYS A 345 31.93 4.33 -2.15
N ASN A 346 31.63 5.26 -3.06
CA ASN A 346 32.48 6.42 -3.31
C ASN A 346 32.34 7.53 -2.26
N PHE A 347 31.29 7.49 -1.43
CA PHE A 347 30.98 8.54 -0.45
C PHE A 347 31.15 8.07 1.00
N ARG A 348 31.13 6.75 1.25
CA ARG A 348 31.28 6.18 2.58
C ARG A 348 31.73 4.72 2.53
N ASP A 349 32.24 4.25 3.65
CA ASP A 349 32.45 2.83 3.87
C ASP A 349 31.11 2.08 3.85
N ILE A 350 31.12 0.95 3.16
CA ILE A 350 30.00 0.00 3.09
C ILE A 350 30.33 -1.26 3.88
N PRO A 351 29.33 -1.96 4.43
CA PRO A 351 29.56 -3.21 5.15
C PRO A 351 30.32 -4.25 4.34
N VAL A 352 31.28 -4.91 5.00
CA VAL A 352 32.08 -6.01 4.44
C VAL A 352 31.28 -7.31 4.49
N GLY A 353 31.35 -8.09 3.43
CA GLY A 353 30.69 -9.39 3.32
C GLY A 353 29.84 -9.51 2.06
N PRO A 354 29.35 -10.73 1.76
CA PRO A 354 28.49 -10.95 0.60
C PRO A 354 27.11 -10.32 0.82
N MET A 355 26.52 -9.80 -0.25
CA MET A 355 25.11 -9.44 -0.27
C MET A 355 24.27 -10.70 0.01
N PRO A 356 23.30 -10.67 0.95
CA PRO A 356 22.37 -11.77 1.13
C PRO A 356 21.69 -12.12 -0.19
N PRO A 357 21.59 -13.41 -0.56
CA PRO A 357 21.07 -13.81 -1.86
C PRO A 357 19.56 -13.60 -1.97
N ALA A 358 19.04 -13.76 -3.19
CA ALA A 358 17.62 -13.96 -3.43
C ALA A 358 17.10 -15.15 -2.60
N THR A 359 15.87 -15.06 -2.11
CA THR A 359 15.22 -16.20 -1.45
C THR A 359 14.98 -17.31 -2.48
N PRO A 360 15.09 -18.60 -2.08
CA PRO A 360 14.85 -19.70 -2.99
C PRO A 360 13.40 -19.69 -3.48
N LYS A 361 13.21 -19.87 -4.80
CA LYS A 361 11.91 -19.96 -5.44
C LYS A 361 11.64 -21.39 -5.91
N PHE A 362 10.39 -21.84 -5.87
CA PHE A 362 10.01 -23.18 -6.33
C PHE A 362 8.78 -23.17 -7.24
N ALA A 363 8.81 -23.99 -8.29
CA ALA A 363 7.68 -24.19 -9.19
C ALA A 363 6.86 -25.41 -8.72
N TYR A 364 5.86 -25.18 -7.88
CA TYR A 364 5.02 -26.26 -7.35
C TYR A 364 4.07 -26.88 -8.40
N GLY A 365 3.90 -26.25 -9.57
CA GLY A 365 3.13 -26.79 -10.68
C GLY A 365 1.64 -26.50 -10.59
N PHE A 366 0.84 -27.35 -11.24
CA PHE A 366 -0.61 -27.10 -11.39
C PHE A 366 -1.42 -27.53 -10.16
N VAL A 367 -2.40 -26.71 -9.80
CA VAL A 367 -3.47 -27.07 -8.86
C VAL A 367 -4.81 -26.97 -9.59
N THR A 368 -5.60 -28.03 -9.52
CA THR A 368 -6.98 -28.05 -10.04
C THR A 368 -7.94 -27.62 -8.94
N LEU A 369 -8.86 -26.71 -9.27
CA LEU A 369 -9.85 -26.15 -8.36
C LEU A 369 -11.24 -26.69 -8.67
N GLN A 370 -12.08 -26.75 -7.64
CA GLN A 370 -13.48 -27.18 -7.68
C GLN A 370 -14.36 -26.03 -7.20
N LYS A 371 -15.61 -25.97 -7.67
CA LYS A 371 -16.61 -24.98 -7.28
C LYS A 371 -17.16 -25.34 -5.89
N VAL A 372 -17.31 -24.39 -4.96
CA VAL A 372 -17.61 -24.76 -3.55
C VAL A 372 -18.62 -23.91 -2.76
N SER A 373 -19.16 -22.79 -3.27
CA SER A 373 -20.14 -22.03 -2.47
C SER A 373 -21.01 -21.06 -3.29
N LEU A 374 -22.17 -20.73 -2.71
CA LEU A 374 -23.03 -19.59 -3.09
C LEU A 374 -22.70 -18.39 -2.19
N LEU A 375 -22.50 -17.22 -2.80
CA LEU A 375 -21.94 -16.03 -2.13
C LEU A 375 -22.75 -15.51 -0.94
N ASP A 376 -24.07 -15.67 -0.94
CA ASP A 376 -24.95 -15.18 0.12
C ASP A 376 -24.78 -15.95 1.45
N THR A 377 -24.26 -17.17 1.41
CA THR A 377 -23.90 -17.94 2.61
C THR A 377 -22.74 -17.34 3.41
N LEU A 378 -22.01 -16.38 2.82
CA LEU A 378 -20.85 -15.70 3.42
C LEU A 378 -21.24 -14.45 4.23
N SER A 379 -22.54 -14.27 4.49
CA SER A 379 -23.08 -13.21 5.33
C SER A 379 -23.68 -13.80 6.61
N PRO A 380 -22.87 -14.13 7.63
CA PRO A 380 -23.32 -14.90 8.80
C PRO A 380 -24.41 -14.18 9.63
N GLN A 381 -24.47 -12.85 9.56
CA GLN A 381 -25.50 -12.05 10.24
C GLN A 381 -26.78 -11.84 9.41
N GLY A 382 -26.81 -12.34 8.17
CA GLY A 382 -27.89 -12.09 7.22
C GLY A 382 -27.88 -10.67 6.63
N PRO A 383 -28.85 -10.35 5.76
CA PRO A 383 -28.88 -9.07 5.05
C PRO A 383 -29.44 -7.92 5.90
N VAL A 384 -28.96 -6.72 5.60
CA VAL A 384 -29.60 -5.46 5.98
C VAL A 384 -30.66 -5.13 4.93
N ARG A 385 -31.91 -4.89 5.34
CA ARG A 385 -32.98 -4.48 4.44
C ARG A 385 -33.10 -2.96 4.39
N SER A 386 -33.27 -2.40 3.20
CA SER A 386 -33.41 -0.96 2.98
C SER A 386 -34.27 -0.65 1.75
N GLN A 387 -34.99 0.47 1.75
CA GLN A 387 -35.78 0.89 0.58
C GLN A 387 -34.87 1.23 -0.60
N TYR A 388 -33.71 1.83 -0.33
CA TYR A 388 -32.72 2.28 -1.30
C TYR A 388 -31.35 1.67 -0.98
N PRO A 389 -30.43 1.58 -1.96
CA PRO A 389 -29.10 1.05 -1.69
C PRO A 389 -28.36 1.86 -0.61
N LEU A 390 -27.53 1.17 0.17
CA LEU A 390 -26.66 1.76 1.19
C LEU A 390 -25.20 1.56 0.79
N ALA A 391 -24.35 2.53 1.07
CA ALA A 391 -22.91 2.42 0.85
C ALA A 391 -22.26 1.41 1.81
N PHE A 392 -21.05 0.98 1.46
CA PHE A 392 -20.21 0.09 2.25
C PHE A 392 -20.05 0.57 3.69
N GLU A 393 -19.77 1.86 3.86
CA GLU A 393 -19.52 2.48 5.14
C GLU A 393 -20.77 2.56 6.02
N GLU A 394 -21.96 2.67 5.43
CA GLU A 394 -23.23 2.72 6.15
C GLU A 394 -23.58 1.38 6.79
N ILE A 395 -23.09 0.28 6.23
CA ILE A 395 -23.25 -1.07 6.80
C ILE A 395 -21.98 -1.60 7.47
N LYS A 396 -20.98 -0.72 7.68
CA LYS A 396 -19.73 -0.99 8.40
C LYS A 396 -18.88 -2.13 7.80
N GLN A 397 -18.98 -2.34 6.50
CA GLN A 397 -18.03 -3.16 5.75
C GLN A 397 -17.14 -2.24 4.93
N TYR A 398 -15.83 -2.28 5.13
CA TYR A 398 -14.93 -1.30 4.51
C TYR A 398 -14.23 -1.84 3.25
N TYR A 399 -14.04 -3.15 3.14
CA TYR A 399 -13.23 -3.78 2.09
C TYR A 399 -13.97 -4.95 1.45
N GLY A 400 -13.40 -5.49 0.36
CA GLY A 400 -13.93 -6.68 -0.30
C GLY A 400 -15.21 -6.41 -1.11
N PHE A 401 -16.24 -7.22 -0.86
CA PHE A 401 -17.38 -7.39 -1.75
C PHE A 401 -18.72 -7.31 -1.01
N MET A 402 -19.73 -6.76 -1.65
CA MET A 402 -21.08 -6.61 -1.08
C MET A 402 -22.13 -7.01 -2.09
N LEU A 403 -23.05 -7.87 -1.69
CA LEU A 403 -24.13 -8.32 -2.56
C LEU A 403 -25.40 -7.49 -2.30
N TYR A 404 -25.90 -6.82 -3.32
CA TYR A 404 -27.16 -6.11 -3.33
C TYR A 404 -28.20 -6.93 -4.08
N ARG A 405 -29.28 -7.32 -3.40
CA ARG A 405 -30.34 -8.16 -3.94
C ARG A 405 -31.68 -7.43 -3.94
N THR A 406 -32.39 -7.46 -5.06
CA THR A 406 -33.80 -7.03 -5.20
C THR A 406 -34.51 -7.97 -6.18
N THR A 407 -35.73 -7.64 -6.59
CA THR A 407 -36.50 -8.39 -7.59
C THR A 407 -36.89 -7.50 -8.76
N LEU A 408 -37.03 -8.09 -9.95
CA LEU A 408 -37.53 -7.36 -11.12
C LEU A 408 -38.99 -6.92 -10.89
N PRO A 409 -39.32 -5.62 -11.04
CA PRO A 409 -40.64 -5.10 -10.69
C PRO A 409 -41.73 -5.49 -11.70
N ARG A 410 -41.34 -5.89 -12.91
CA ARG A 410 -42.22 -6.29 -14.02
C ARG A 410 -41.47 -7.20 -14.98
N ASP A 411 -42.20 -7.81 -15.90
CA ASP A 411 -41.61 -8.55 -17.02
C ASP A 411 -40.74 -7.63 -17.90
N VAL A 412 -39.56 -8.13 -18.24
CA VAL A 412 -38.59 -7.52 -19.16
C VAL A 412 -38.15 -8.59 -20.18
N PRO A 413 -39.03 -8.98 -21.11
CA PRO A 413 -38.74 -10.01 -22.11
C PRO A 413 -37.73 -9.54 -23.17
N GLU A 414 -37.67 -8.23 -23.40
CA GLU A 414 -36.70 -7.60 -24.29
C GLU A 414 -35.57 -6.94 -23.48
N PRO A 415 -34.34 -6.87 -24.02
CA PRO A 415 -33.20 -6.23 -23.37
C PRO A 415 -33.57 -4.83 -22.85
N THR A 416 -33.65 -4.70 -21.53
CA THR A 416 -34.06 -3.46 -20.86
C THR A 416 -32.89 -2.83 -20.13
N PRO A 417 -32.60 -1.52 -20.31
CA PRO A 417 -31.47 -0.87 -19.67
C PRO A 417 -31.56 -0.86 -18.14
N LEU A 418 -30.56 -1.40 -17.47
CA LEU A 418 -30.24 -1.17 -16.06
C LEU A 418 -29.18 -0.07 -16.00
N ILE A 419 -29.52 1.05 -15.36
CA ILE A 419 -28.78 2.31 -15.40
C ILE A 419 -28.34 2.68 -13.99
N SER A 420 -27.06 3.05 -13.85
CA SER A 420 -26.53 3.76 -12.68
C SER A 420 -26.39 5.25 -13.01
N PRO A 421 -27.41 6.07 -12.70
CA PRO A 421 -27.32 7.51 -12.92
C PRO A 421 -26.19 8.10 -12.05
N LEU A 422 -25.59 9.19 -12.53
CA LEU A 422 -24.59 9.97 -11.78
C LEU A 422 -23.37 9.16 -11.31
N ASN A 423 -22.99 8.11 -12.04
CA ASN A 423 -21.80 7.30 -11.74
C ASN A 423 -21.84 6.63 -10.36
N GLY A 424 -23.01 6.14 -9.93
CA GLY A 424 -23.23 5.61 -8.59
C GLY A 424 -22.66 4.21 -8.29
N ILE A 425 -21.89 3.59 -9.19
CA ILE A 425 -21.29 2.26 -8.97
C ILE A 425 -19.83 2.44 -8.58
N HIS A 426 -19.49 2.06 -7.35
CA HIS A 426 -18.15 2.21 -6.79
C HIS A 426 -17.64 0.84 -6.27
N ASP A 427 -16.88 0.04 -7.04
CA ASP A 427 -16.26 0.37 -8.35
C ASP A 427 -16.68 -0.53 -9.51
N CYS A 428 -16.88 -1.83 -9.27
CA CYS A 428 -17.34 -2.78 -10.28
C CYS A 428 -18.55 -3.54 -9.76
N ALA A 429 -19.59 -3.69 -10.59
CA ALA A 429 -20.84 -4.35 -10.24
C ALA A 429 -21.15 -5.50 -11.22
N TYR A 430 -21.11 -6.72 -10.70
CA TYR A 430 -21.38 -7.95 -11.44
C TYR A 430 -22.87 -8.32 -11.29
N VAL A 431 -23.61 -8.27 -12.40
CA VAL A 431 -25.07 -8.36 -12.40
C VAL A 431 -25.52 -9.75 -12.82
N SER A 432 -26.45 -10.35 -12.07
CA SER A 432 -27.07 -11.64 -12.36
C SER A 432 -28.58 -11.60 -12.15
N VAL A 433 -29.32 -12.34 -12.97
CA VAL A 433 -30.78 -12.55 -12.82
C VAL A 433 -31.04 -14.04 -12.62
N ASN A 434 -31.69 -14.41 -11.51
CA ASN A 434 -31.90 -15.80 -11.07
C ASN A 434 -30.62 -16.65 -11.12
N GLY A 435 -29.49 -16.06 -10.72
CA GLY A 435 -28.18 -16.72 -10.73
C GLY A 435 -27.52 -16.85 -12.11
N VAL A 436 -28.13 -16.33 -13.18
CA VAL A 436 -27.53 -16.26 -14.52
C VAL A 436 -26.85 -14.91 -14.70
N TYR A 437 -25.53 -14.92 -14.90
CA TYR A 437 -24.74 -13.72 -15.12
C TYR A 437 -25.17 -12.98 -16.39
N GLN A 438 -25.42 -11.69 -16.25
CA GLN A 438 -25.88 -10.80 -17.33
C GLN A 438 -24.76 -9.90 -17.85
N GLY A 439 -23.79 -9.53 -17.00
CA GLY A 439 -22.71 -8.63 -17.37
C GLY A 439 -22.17 -7.79 -16.23
N LEU A 440 -21.35 -6.81 -16.60
CA LEU A 440 -20.59 -5.96 -15.70
C LEU A 440 -20.94 -4.49 -15.95
N MET A 441 -21.12 -3.76 -14.86
CA MET A 441 -21.13 -2.30 -14.85
C MET A 441 -19.89 -1.81 -14.11
N GLU A 442 -19.26 -0.75 -14.60
CA GLU A 442 -17.99 -0.24 -14.09
C GLU A 442 -18.09 1.28 -13.88
N ARG A 443 -17.53 1.76 -12.76
CA ARG A 443 -17.34 3.19 -12.48
C ARG A 443 -16.68 3.89 -13.66
N ASP A 444 -17.18 5.07 -14.01
CA ASP A 444 -16.72 5.96 -15.08
C ASP A 444 -16.85 5.40 -16.52
N THR A 445 -16.82 4.08 -16.72
CA THR A 445 -16.70 3.47 -18.07
C THR A 445 -17.98 2.80 -18.55
N ALA A 446 -18.72 2.08 -17.69
CA ALA A 446 -19.88 1.29 -18.07
C ALA A 446 -21.04 1.46 -17.07
N LEU A 447 -21.81 2.53 -17.25
CA LEU A 447 -22.91 2.91 -16.35
C LEU A 447 -24.28 2.34 -16.76
N VAL A 448 -24.34 1.64 -17.89
CA VAL A 448 -25.57 1.06 -18.44
C VAL A 448 -25.26 -0.33 -18.98
N MET A 449 -26.13 -1.29 -18.66
CA MET A 449 -26.16 -2.59 -19.31
C MET A 449 -27.61 -3.02 -19.53
N ASN A 450 -27.86 -4.00 -20.39
CA ASN A 450 -29.22 -4.53 -20.56
C ASN A 450 -29.43 -5.80 -19.72
N VAL A 451 -30.63 -5.96 -19.19
CA VAL A 451 -31.08 -7.17 -18.49
C VAL A 451 -32.40 -7.68 -19.08
N THR A 452 -32.64 -8.99 -18.92
CA THR A 452 -33.90 -9.65 -19.28
C THR A 452 -34.34 -10.58 -18.16
N GLY A 453 -35.65 -10.86 -18.08
CA GLY A 453 -36.23 -11.65 -16.99
C GLY A 453 -37.73 -11.43 -16.81
N GLN A 454 -38.30 -12.13 -15.84
CA GLN A 454 -39.73 -12.08 -15.48
C GLN A 454 -39.93 -11.31 -14.18
N GLN A 455 -41.14 -10.81 -13.97
CA GLN A 455 -41.52 -10.17 -12.73
C GLN A 455 -41.26 -11.09 -11.53
N GLY A 456 -40.62 -10.56 -10.50
CA GLY A 456 -40.29 -11.30 -9.27
C GLY A 456 -38.99 -12.10 -9.36
N ASP A 457 -38.35 -12.19 -10.53
CA ASP A 457 -37.02 -12.78 -10.65
C ASP A 457 -36.01 -12.03 -9.77
N GLN A 458 -35.11 -12.78 -9.15
CA GLN A 458 -34.07 -12.25 -8.27
C GLN A 458 -33.01 -11.53 -9.11
N LEU A 459 -32.80 -10.25 -8.83
CA LEU A 459 -31.72 -9.44 -9.37
C LEU A 459 -30.62 -9.30 -8.32
N ASP A 460 -29.45 -9.86 -8.62
CA ASP A 460 -28.26 -9.82 -7.77
C ASP A 460 -27.19 -8.92 -8.40
N ILE A 461 -26.62 -8.04 -7.58
CA ILE A 461 -25.55 -7.13 -7.96
C ILE A 461 -24.44 -7.25 -6.93
N LEU A 462 -23.38 -7.98 -7.29
CA LEU A 462 -22.18 -8.07 -6.47
C LEU A 462 -21.29 -6.86 -6.76
N VAL A 463 -21.09 -5.99 -5.79
CA VAL A 463 -20.22 -4.82 -5.92
C VAL A 463 -18.88 -5.07 -5.25
N GLU A 464 -17.80 -4.80 -5.98
CA GLU A 464 -16.42 -4.85 -5.51
C GLU A 464 -15.92 -3.43 -5.18
N ASN A 465 -15.35 -3.28 -3.97
CA ASN A 465 -14.47 -2.16 -3.66
C ASN A 465 -13.07 -2.47 -4.20
N MET A 466 -12.60 -1.75 -5.23
CA MET A 466 -11.31 -1.98 -5.87
C MET A 466 -10.14 -1.24 -5.21
N GLY A 467 -10.36 -0.61 -4.06
CA GLY A 467 -9.42 0.29 -3.39
C GLY A 467 -9.91 1.74 -3.47
N ARG A 468 -9.88 2.45 -2.35
CA ARG A 468 -10.24 3.87 -2.25
C ARG A 468 -9.14 4.74 -2.85
N VAL A 469 -9.59 5.84 -3.46
CA VAL A 469 -8.67 6.87 -3.96
C VAL A 469 -7.71 7.31 -2.87
N ASN A 470 -6.41 7.30 -3.17
CA ASN A 470 -5.35 7.59 -2.20
C ASN A 470 -4.67 8.94 -2.39
N PHE A 471 -4.99 9.68 -3.44
CA PHE A 471 -4.37 10.97 -3.76
C PHE A 471 -5.40 11.97 -4.30
N GLY A 472 -5.14 13.27 -4.09
CA GLY A 472 -5.98 14.36 -4.59
C GLY A 472 -7.24 14.62 -3.75
N SER A 473 -8.21 15.33 -4.34
CA SER A 473 -9.39 15.83 -3.63
C SER A 473 -10.47 14.79 -3.35
N TYR A 474 -10.46 13.65 -4.07
CA TYR A 474 -11.52 12.64 -4.05
C TYR A 474 -11.22 11.46 -3.12
N ILE A 475 -10.34 11.64 -2.13
CA ILE A 475 -9.98 10.61 -1.13
C ILE A 475 -11.13 10.24 -0.19
N ASN A 476 -12.21 11.02 -0.16
CA ASN A 476 -13.46 10.70 0.54
C ASN A 476 -14.34 9.71 -0.26
N ASP A 477 -13.70 8.65 -0.76
CA ASP A 477 -14.24 7.73 -1.75
C ASP A 477 -15.08 6.63 -1.11
N LYS A 478 -16.38 6.89 -0.92
CA LYS A 478 -17.35 5.86 -0.50
C LYS A 478 -17.49 4.76 -1.54
N LYS A 479 -17.89 3.56 -1.10
CA LYS A 479 -17.98 2.37 -1.95
C LYS A 479 -19.37 1.73 -1.94
N GLY A 480 -19.65 0.90 -2.94
CA GLY A 480 -20.95 0.26 -3.12
C GLY A 480 -21.82 0.93 -4.17
N LEU A 481 -23.14 0.81 -4.00
CA LEU A 481 -24.13 1.55 -4.78
C LEU A 481 -24.43 2.88 -4.07
N LEU A 482 -23.87 3.98 -4.59
CA LEU A 482 -23.99 5.32 -4.01
C LEU A 482 -25.25 6.09 -4.48
N GLY A 483 -26.05 5.46 -5.33
CA GLY A 483 -27.28 6.01 -5.87
C GLY A 483 -28.24 4.90 -6.31
N ASN A 484 -29.47 5.30 -6.59
CA ASN A 484 -30.50 4.35 -7.04
C ASN A 484 -30.19 3.83 -8.44
N LEU A 485 -30.41 2.53 -8.66
CA LEU A 485 -30.42 1.96 -9.99
C LEU A 485 -31.80 2.08 -10.64
N ILE A 486 -31.81 2.29 -11.96
CA ILE A 486 -33.04 2.48 -12.74
C ILE A 486 -33.12 1.38 -13.79
N LEU A 487 -34.21 0.63 -13.83
CA LEU A 487 -34.52 -0.36 -14.86
C LEU A 487 -35.52 0.22 -15.86
N GLY A 488 -35.04 0.65 -17.02
CA GLY A 488 -35.81 1.43 -17.99
C GLY A 488 -36.25 2.76 -17.38
N ASN A 489 -37.49 2.81 -16.88
CA ASN A 489 -38.04 3.98 -16.19
C ASN A 489 -38.33 3.72 -14.70
N ASP A 490 -38.10 2.50 -14.22
CA ASP A 490 -38.47 2.07 -12.88
C ASP A 490 -37.28 2.20 -11.92
N VAL A 491 -37.42 3.01 -10.88
CA VAL A 491 -36.41 3.08 -9.81
C VAL A 491 -36.48 1.79 -9.00
N LEU A 492 -35.37 1.07 -8.92
CA LEU A 492 -35.30 -0.18 -8.15
C LEU A 492 -35.23 0.11 -6.65
N THR A 493 -36.06 -0.61 -5.90
CA THR A 493 -36.21 -0.45 -4.44
C THR A 493 -36.23 -1.80 -3.73
N ASP A 494 -36.49 -1.82 -2.42
CA ASP A 494 -36.65 -3.03 -1.60
C ASP A 494 -35.40 -3.93 -1.62
N TRP A 495 -34.27 -3.35 -1.25
CA TRP A 495 -32.97 -4.00 -1.25
C TRP A 495 -32.74 -4.86 0.00
N SER A 496 -32.22 -6.07 -0.23
CA SER A 496 -31.54 -6.88 0.78
C SER A 496 -30.04 -6.84 0.50
N ILE A 497 -29.27 -6.27 1.42
CA ILE A 497 -27.85 -5.97 1.25
C ILE A 497 -27.04 -6.89 2.16
N TYR A 498 -26.16 -7.71 1.59
CA TYR A 498 -25.39 -8.73 2.27
C TYR A 498 -23.91 -8.33 2.34
N PRO A 499 -23.42 -7.96 3.53
CA PRO A 499 -21.99 -7.87 3.78
C PRO A 499 -21.35 -9.26 3.65
N LEU A 500 -20.26 -9.40 2.89
CA LEU A 500 -19.61 -10.70 2.65
C LEU A 500 -18.29 -10.81 3.43
N ASP A 501 -18.27 -11.69 4.42
CA ASP A 501 -17.10 -11.96 5.27
C ASP A 501 -16.28 -13.14 4.73
N ILE A 502 -15.72 -12.94 3.54
CA ILE A 502 -15.00 -13.98 2.79
C ILE A 502 -13.71 -14.39 3.50
N ASP A 503 -12.95 -13.44 4.03
CA ASP A 503 -11.69 -13.70 4.73
C ASP A 503 -11.91 -14.63 5.94
N THR A 504 -12.93 -14.36 6.75
CA THR A 504 -13.26 -15.23 7.91
C THR A 504 -13.76 -16.60 7.46
N ALA A 505 -14.53 -16.68 6.37
CA ALA A 505 -15.00 -17.94 5.82
C ALA A 505 -13.84 -18.82 5.30
N VAL A 506 -12.85 -18.20 4.65
CA VAL A 506 -11.61 -18.86 4.22
C VAL A 506 -10.80 -19.32 5.44
N ALA A 507 -10.57 -18.44 6.41
CA ALA A 507 -9.76 -18.73 7.60
C ALA A 507 -10.35 -19.88 8.44
N ASN A 508 -11.69 -19.96 8.54
CA ASN A 508 -12.37 -21.03 9.27
C ASN A 508 -12.57 -22.32 8.44
N GLY A 509 -12.09 -22.38 7.19
CA GLY A 509 -12.21 -23.54 6.33
C GLY A 509 -13.63 -23.90 5.88
N TRP A 510 -14.59 -22.96 6.00
CA TRP A 510 -16.01 -23.21 5.65
C TRP A 510 -16.18 -23.63 4.19
N LEU A 511 -15.34 -23.08 3.32
CA LEU A 511 -15.34 -23.32 1.88
C LEU A 511 -14.76 -24.68 1.48
N GLN A 512 -14.29 -25.50 2.42
CA GLN A 512 -13.78 -26.85 2.14
C GLN A 512 -14.77 -27.95 2.55
N ALA A 513 -15.73 -27.63 3.42
CA ALA A 513 -16.69 -28.59 3.94
C ALA A 513 -17.82 -28.92 2.93
N ASP A 514 -18.10 -28.03 1.99
CA ASP A 514 -19.27 -28.11 1.09
C ASP A 514 -18.99 -28.78 -0.28
N GLN A 515 -18.13 -29.79 -0.31
CA GLN A 515 -17.79 -30.54 -1.54
C GLN A 515 -18.92 -31.49 -2.02
N SER A 516 -20.11 -31.45 -1.41
CA SER A 516 -21.22 -32.37 -1.68
C SER A 516 -22.20 -31.93 -2.78
N GLY A 517 -22.04 -30.73 -3.36
CA GLY A 517 -22.93 -30.22 -4.42
C GLY A 517 -22.60 -30.78 -5.81
N SER A 518 -23.62 -31.20 -6.57
CA SER A 518 -23.46 -31.64 -7.96
C SER A 518 -22.75 -30.55 -8.78
N ALA A 519 -21.74 -30.93 -9.55
CA ALA A 519 -21.01 -30.03 -10.44
C ALA A 519 -21.95 -29.44 -11.50
N MET A 520 -22.60 -28.32 -11.20
CA MET A 520 -23.10 -27.44 -12.26
C MET A 520 -21.91 -27.00 -13.11
N GLU A 521 -22.10 -26.95 -14.43
CA GLU A 521 -21.06 -26.51 -15.37
C GLU A 521 -20.50 -25.13 -14.98
N ALA A 522 -19.28 -24.85 -15.45
CA ALA A 522 -18.70 -23.52 -15.32
C ALA A 522 -19.61 -22.52 -16.06
N GLY A 523 -20.35 -21.72 -15.30
CA GLY A 523 -21.07 -20.56 -15.80
C GLY A 523 -20.19 -19.32 -15.69
N ASP A 524 -20.47 -18.32 -16.51
CA ASP A 524 -19.90 -16.98 -16.33
C ASP A 524 -20.45 -16.36 -15.03
N GLY A 525 -19.68 -15.41 -14.47
CA GLY A 525 -20.01 -14.62 -13.31
C GLY A 525 -19.32 -15.03 -12.00
N PRO A 526 -19.65 -14.33 -10.89
CA PRO A 526 -18.97 -14.50 -9.62
C PRO A 526 -19.13 -15.89 -8.99
N MET A 527 -18.00 -16.53 -8.66
CA MET A 527 -17.98 -17.87 -8.10
C MET A 527 -16.70 -18.18 -7.31
N ILE A 528 -16.84 -18.97 -6.25
CA ILE A 528 -15.70 -19.44 -5.44
C ILE A 528 -15.25 -20.83 -5.89
N TYR A 529 -13.94 -20.95 -6.06
CA TYR A 529 -13.23 -22.17 -6.36
C TYR A 529 -12.22 -22.49 -5.26
N SER A 530 -12.11 -23.75 -4.85
CA SER A 530 -11.13 -24.23 -3.89
C SER A 530 -10.36 -25.43 -4.41
N GLY A 531 -9.12 -25.58 -3.97
CA GLY A 531 -8.30 -26.75 -4.24
C GLY A 531 -7.17 -26.86 -3.24
N THR A 532 -6.33 -27.86 -3.41
CA THR A 532 -5.25 -28.14 -2.47
C THR A 532 -3.94 -28.33 -3.20
N LEU A 533 -2.94 -27.52 -2.84
CA LEU A 533 -1.57 -27.74 -3.24
C LEU A 533 -0.94 -28.77 -2.29
N LYS A 534 -0.50 -29.90 -2.85
CA LYS A 534 0.15 -30.97 -2.07
C LYS A 534 1.48 -30.46 -1.50
N SER A 535 1.77 -30.82 -0.26
CA SER A 535 3.09 -30.57 0.32
C SER A 535 4.17 -31.33 -0.46
N THR A 536 5.29 -30.66 -0.70
CA THR A 536 6.51 -31.20 -1.29
C THR A 536 7.64 -31.34 -0.27
N GLY A 537 7.37 -31.11 1.02
CA GLY A 537 8.40 -30.96 2.05
C GLY A 537 9.12 -29.61 2.04
N LEU A 538 8.72 -28.69 1.15
CA LEU A 538 9.29 -27.35 0.99
C LEU A 538 8.23 -26.27 1.26
N ALA A 539 8.69 -25.12 1.76
CA ALA A 539 7.92 -23.88 1.91
C ALA A 539 8.77 -22.70 1.40
N TRP A 540 9.22 -22.83 0.15
CA TRP A 540 9.93 -21.79 -0.59
C TRP A 540 8.95 -20.87 -1.30
N ASP A 541 9.38 -19.64 -1.53
CA ASP A 541 8.64 -18.63 -2.28
C ASP A 541 8.22 -19.16 -3.66
N THR A 542 7.10 -18.66 -4.17
CA THR A 542 6.58 -19.01 -5.49
C THR A 542 5.70 -17.89 -6.03
N PHE A 543 5.22 -18.05 -7.24
CA PHE A 543 4.33 -17.12 -7.91
C PHE A 543 3.13 -17.88 -8.46
N VAL A 544 1.92 -17.44 -8.14
CA VAL A 544 0.70 -18.05 -8.68
C VAL A 544 0.26 -17.33 -9.94
N LYS A 545 0.07 -18.08 -11.02
CA LYS A 545 -0.41 -17.64 -12.34
C LYS A 545 -1.80 -18.21 -12.61
N LEU A 546 -2.73 -17.35 -12.99
CA LEU A 546 -4.13 -17.71 -13.25
C LEU A 546 -4.45 -17.72 -14.76
N ASN A 547 -3.78 -18.60 -15.51
CA ASN A 547 -3.99 -18.73 -16.96
C ASN A 547 -5.46 -19.03 -17.30
N GLY A 548 -6.06 -18.22 -18.16
CA GLY A 548 -7.44 -18.40 -18.65
C GLY A 548 -8.54 -17.96 -17.67
N TRP A 549 -8.19 -17.64 -16.43
CA TRP A 549 -9.05 -16.89 -15.51
C TRP A 549 -9.11 -15.42 -15.94
N ASN A 550 -10.01 -14.65 -15.36
CA ASN A 550 -10.24 -13.27 -15.76
C ASN A 550 -9.90 -12.28 -14.64
N LYS A 551 -10.77 -12.14 -13.64
CA LYS A 551 -10.59 -11.16 -12.57
C LYS A 551 -11.08 -11.73 -11.24
N GLY A 552 -10.35 -11.46 -10.17
CA GLY A 552 -10.74 -12.00 -8.88
C GLY A 552 -9.77 -11.78 -7.75
N GLN A 553 -9.92 -12.59 -6.71
CA GLN A 553 -9.13 -12.56 -5.47
C GLN A 553 -8.60 -13.97 -5.16
N VAL A 554 -7.38 -14.06 -4.62
CA VAL A 554 -6.73 -15.34 -4.28
C VAL A 554 -6.35 -15.39 -2.81
N TRP A 555 -6.60 -16.54 -2.18
CA TRP A 555 -6.13 -16.88 -0.84
C TRP A 555 -5.28 -18.15 -0.89
N VAL A 556 -4.23 -18.17 -0.07
CA VAL A 556 -3.41 -19.34 0.21
C VAL A 556 -3.40 -19.56 1.71
N ASN A 557 -3.85 -20.74 2.12
CA ASN A 557 -4.25 -21.04 3.48
C ASN A 557 -5.22 -19.97 4.00
N GLU A 558 -4.86 -19.26 5.07
CA GLU A 558 -5.67 -18.22 5.69
C GLU A 558 -5.33 -16.82 5.15
N VAL A 559 -4.34 -16.70 4.26
CA VAL A 559 -3.78 -15.42 3.83
C VAL A 559 -4.37 -14.97 2.50
N ASN A 560 -4.97 -13.78 2.50
CA ASN A 560 -5.43 -13.12 1.29
C ASN A 560 -4.24 -12.51 0.52
N LEU A 561 -3.87 -13.14 -0.59
CA LEU A 561 -2.72 -12.72 -1.39
C LEU A 561 -2.98 -11.42 -2.15
N GLY A 562 -4.23 -11.13 -2.48
CA GLY A 562 -4.59 -9.98 -3.31
C GLY A 562 -5.43 -10.34 -4.52
N ARG A 563 -5.58 -9.36 -5.41
CA ARG A 563 -6.36 -9.43 -6.65
C ARG A 563 -5.50 -9.84 -7.83
N TYR A 564 -6.15 -10.49 -8.78
CA TYR A 564 -5.62 -10.72 -10.12
C TYR A 564 -6.56 -10.13 -11.16
N TRP A 565 -5.99 -9.67 -12.29
CA TRP A 565 -6.76 -9.27 -13.45
C TRP A 565 -5.99 -9.55 -14.74
N THR A 566 -6.02 -10.80 -15.17
CA THR A 566 -5.15 -11.33 -16.24
C THR A 566 -5.40 -10.66 -17.58
N GLN A 567 -6.65 -10.24 -17.86
CA GLN A 567 -7.04 -9.60 -19.12
C GLN A 567 -6.54 -8.16 -19.23
N ARG A 568 -6.33 -7.46 -18.10
CA ARG A 568 -5.81 -6.09 -18.11
C ARG A 568 -4.29 -6.03 -17.97
N GLY A 569 -3.68 -6.87 -17.13
CA GLY A 569 -2.25 -6.75 -16.83
C GLY A 569 -1.87 -5.37 -16.24
N PRO A 570 -0.59 -5.02 -16.08
CA PRO A 570 0.56 -5.75 -16.60
C PRO A 570 0.90 -6.98 -15.74
N GLN A 571 0.53 -6.99 -14.46
CA GLN A 571 0.74 -8.13 -13.57
C GLN A 571 0.04 -9.40 -14.05
N GLN A 572 0.78 -10.50 -14.18
CA GLN A 572 0.23 -11.81 -14.57
C GLN A 572 0.39 -12.87 -13.47
N THR A 573 1.17 -12.57 -12.44
CA THR A 573 1.41 -13.46 -11.29
C THR A 573 1.27 -12.73 -9.97
N LEU A 574 0.78 -13.41 -8.94
CA LEU A 574 0.85 -12.92 -7.55
C LEU A 574 1.99 -13.61 -6.82
N TYR A 575 2.74 -12.84 -6.05
CA TYR A 575 3.78 -13.37 -5.18
C TYR A 575 3.19 -14.16 -4.01
N VAL A 576 3.78 -15.32 -3.71
CA VAL A 576 3.41 -16.18 -2.60
C VAL A 576 4.65 -16.40 -1.73
N PRO A 577 4.77 -15.67 -0.61
CA PRO A 577 5.80 -15.89 0.38
C PRO A 577 5.81 -17.33 0.91
N GLY A 578 7.01 -17.91 1.06
CA GLY A 578 7.24 -19.20 1.69
C GLY A 578 6.61 -19.33 3.08
N PRO A 579 6.67 -18.31 3.96
CA PRO A 579 6.00 -18.30 5.27
C PRO A 579 4.48 -18.53 5.22
N PHE A 580 3.82 -18.26 4.08
CA PHE A 580 2.40 -18.52 3.92
C PHE A 580 2.10 -19.97 3.51
N LEU A 581 3.13 -20.76 3.24
CA LEU A 581 3.05 -22.17 2.87
C LEU A 581 3.45 -23.07 4.04
N SER A 582 2.76 -24.20 4.16
CA SER A 582 3.14 -25.31 5.02
C SER A 582 4.00 -26.30 4.25
N ALA A 583 5.17 -26.59 4.80
CA ALA A 583 6.05 -27.66 4.31
C ALA A 583 5.54 -29.05 4.70
N THR A 584 4.64 -29.19 5.68
CA THR A 584 4.22 -30.48 6.24
C THR A 584 2.76 -30.81 6.00
N GLN A 585 1.91 -29.81 5.82
CA GLN A 585 0.48 -29.97 5.56
C GLN A 585 0.15 -29.59 4.11
N PRO A 586 -0.93 -30.16 3.53
CA PRO A 586 -1.47 -29.66 2.29
C PRO A 586 -1.87 -28.19 2.44
N ASN A 587 -1.65 -27.40 1.39
CA ASN A 587 -1.93 -25.97 1.38
C ASN A 587 -3.26 -25.71 0.67
N ASN A 588 -4.15 -24.99 1.33
CA ASN A 588 -5.48 -24.69 0.84
C ASN A 588 -5.44 -23.49 -0.09
N ILE A 589 -6.01 -23.61 -1.29
CA ILE A 589 -6.07 -22.51 -2.24
C ILE A 589 -7.53 -22.16 -2.48
N THR A 590 -7.87 -20.89 -2.34
CA THR A 590 -9.21 -20.39 -2.66
C THR A 590 -9.11 -19.25 -3.68
N VAL A 591 -9.97 -19.27 -4.68
CA VAL A 591 -10.06 -18.25 -5.72
C VAL A 591 -11.51 -17.81 -5.83
N LEU A 592 -11.75 -16.51 -5.64
CA LEU A 592 -13.00 -15.87 -6.06
C LEU A 592 -12.78 -15.35 -7.47
N GLU A 593 -13.42 -15.95 -8.48
CA GLU A 593 -13.46 -15.44 -9.85
C GLU A 593 -14.74 -14.64 -10.03
N LEU A 594 -14.67 -13.48 -10.67
CA LEU A 594 -15.77 -12.52 -10.72
C LEU A 594 -16.45 -12.47 -12.09
N GLU A 595 -15.75 -12.87 -13.15
CA GLU A 595 -16.26 -12.73 -14.51
C GLU A 595 -16.37 -14.07 -15.23
N ARG A 596 -15.29 -14.85 -15.31
CA ARG A 596 -15.31 -16.12 -16.04
C ARG A 596 -14.15 -17.01 -15.65
N ALA A 597 -14.47 -18.21 -15.18
CA ALA A 597 -13.48 -19.25 -14.92
C ALA A 597 -13.20 -20.09 -16.19
N PRO A 598 -11.96 -20.54 -16.41
CA PRO A 598 -11.64 -21.42 -17.53
C PRO A 598 -12.20 -22.82 -17.29
N SER A 599 -12.61 -23.52 -18.35
CA SER A 599 -13.14 -24.89 -18.28
C SER A 599 -12.21 -25.88 -17.58
N HIS A 600 -10.89 -25.70 -17.73
CA HIS A 600 -9.88 -26.55 -17.10
C HIS A 600 -9.73 -26.30 -15.59
N ARG A 601 -10.20 -25.17 -15.05
CA ARG A 601 -10.17 -24.82 -13.61
C ARG A 601 -8.82 -25.10 -12.94
N ARG A 602 -7.73 -24.65 -13.55
CA ARG A 602 -6.36 -24.87 -13.05
C ARG A 602 -5.64 -23.54 -12.88
N ILE A 603 -4.82 -23.47 -11.84
CA ILE A 603 -3.84 -22.41 -11.61
C ILE A 603 -2.44 -23.03 -11.61
N LEU A 604 -1.40 -22.21 -11.81
CA LEU A 604 0.00 -22.65 -11.91
C LEU A 604 0.87 -21.92 -10.89
N PHE A 605 1.61 -22.67 -10.08
CA PHE A 605 2.67 -22.16 -9.21
C PHE A 605 4.03 -22.29 -9.88
N MET A 606 4.77 -21.18 -9.98
CA MET A 606 6.02 -21.07 -10.71
C MET A 606 7.13 -20.36 -9.91
N ASP A 607 8.36 -20.48 -10.38
CA ASP A 607 9.56 -19.99 -9.69
C ASP A 607 10.02 -18.59 -10.12
N ARG A 608 9.30 -17.94 -11.05
CA ARG A 608 9.60 -16.60 -11.56
C ARG A 608 8.34 -15.76 -11.72
N PRO A 609 8.40 -14.45 -11.43
CA PRO A 609 7.28 -13.56 -11.69
C PRO A 609 7.09 -13.34 -13.19
N HIS A 610 5.88 -12.99 -13.58
CA HIS A 610 5.56 -12.45 -14.90
C HIS A 610 4.76 -11.15 -14.76
N SER A 611 5.34 -10.07 -15.24
CA SER A 611 4.78 -8.71 -15.17
C SER A 611 4.47 -8.09 -16.53
N GLU A 612 4.56 -8.84 -17.64
CA GLU A 612 4.20 -8.34 -18.97
C GLU A 612 3.27 -9.31 -19.71
N LEU A 613 2.23 -8.76 -20.35
CA LEU A 613 1.51 -9.46 -21.40
C LEU A 613 2.39 -9.52 -22.64
N THR A 614 2.78 -10.72 -23.07
CA THR A 614 3.28 -10.91 -24.44
C THR A 614 2.07 -10.85 -25.38
N MET A 615 1.64 -9.66 -25.78
CA MET A 615 0.63 -9.51 -26.81
C MET A 615 1.25 -9.77 -28.19
N THR A 616 1.19 -11.01 -28.67
CA THR A 616 1.10 -11.24 -30.12
C THR A 616 -0.37 -11.17 -30.51
N PHE A 617 -0.89 -9.96 -30.75
CA PHE A 617 -2.05 -9.77 -31.61
C PHE A 617 -2.07 -8.36 -32.19
N ASN A 618 -1.94 -8.29 -33.52
CA ASN A 618 -2.19 -7.08 -34.31
C ASN A 618 -3.66 -6.67 -34.13
N MET A 619 -3.91 -5.59 -33.40
CA MET A 619 -5.08 -4.75 -33.66
C MET A 619 -4.57 -3.33 -33.92
N LEU A 620 -4.66 -2.96 -35.20
CA LEU A 620 -4.56 -1.59 -35.68
C LEU A 620 -5.66 -0.77 -34.99
N LEU A 621 -5.30 -0.01 -33.97
CA LEU A 621 -6.03 1.19 -33.61
C LEU A 621 -5.35 2.34 -34.35
N SER A 622 -6.10 2.96 -35.27
CA SER A 622 -5.66 4.10 -36.06
C SER A 622 -5.38 5.31 -35.16
N HIS A 623 -4.38 6.09 -35.57
CA HIS A 623 -3.88 7.31 -34.91
C HIS A 623 -4.93 8.40 -34.61
N GLU A 624 -6.19 8.24 -35.01
CA GLU A 624 -7.26 9.23 -34.85
C GLU A 624 -8.04 9.13 -33.53
N ASP A 625 -7.99 7.99 -32.81
CA ASP A 625 -8.73 7.84 -31.54
C ASP A 625 -7.98 8.42 -30.32
N ILE A 626 -6.70 8.80 -30.48
CA ILE A 626 -5.86 9.37 -29.40
C ILE A 626 -6.02 10.91 -29.31
N GLU A 627 -6.43 11.59 -30.39
CA GLU A 627 -6.58 13.06 -30.39
C GLU A 627 -7.91 13.56 -29.79
N LEU A 628 -8.91 12.70 -29.60
CA LEU A 628 -10.20 13.08 -29.00
C LEU A 628 -10.20 13.09 -27.46
N PHE A 629 -9.24 12.42 -26.81
CA PHE A 629 -9.13 12.42 -25.34
C PHE A 629 -8.30 13.59 -24.78
N LEU A 630 -7.53 14.28 -25.63
CA LEU A 630 -6.62 15.37 -25.21
C LEU A 630 -7.19 16.78 -25.40
N ASN A 631 -8.42 16.93 -25.92
CA ASN A 631 -8.99 18.25 -26.27
C ASN A 631 -10.13 18.75 -25.36
N HIS A 632 -10.35 18.15 -24.18
CA HIS A 632 -11.35 18.64 -23.21
C HIS A 632 -10.82 18.93 -21.80
N SER A 633 -9.55 19.28 -21.67
CA SER A 633 -9.01 20.00 -20.51
C SER A 633 -8.45 21.35 -20.97
N GLY A 634 -9.35 22.30 -21.21
CA GLY A 634 -8.98 23.66 -21.56
C GLY A 634 -8.29 24.39 -20.41
N TRP A 635 -6.97 24.49 -20.48
CA TRP A 635 -6.18 25.57 -19.88
C TRP A 635 -5.05 25.94 -20.85
N PHE A 636 -5.19 27.09 -21.49
CA PHE A 636 -4.20 27.67 -22.40
C PHE A 636 -3.81 29.05 -21.87
N VAL A 637 -2.49 29.31 -21.89
CA VAL A 637 -1.76 30.61 -21.82
C VAL A 637 -1.84 31.31 -20.44
N SER A 638 -0.75 31.65 -19.74
CA SER A 638 0.56 32.21 -20.12
C SER A 638 1.66 31.86 -19.12
#